data_AF-Q4CZ79-F1
#
_entry.id   AF-Q4CZ79-F1
#
_cell.length_a   1.000
_cell.length_b   1.000
_cell.length_c   1.000
_cell.angle_alpha   90.00
_cell.angle_beta   90.00
_cell.angle_gamma   90.00
#
_symmetry.space_group_name_H-M   'P 1'
#
loop_
_entity.id
_entity.type
_entity.pdbx_description
1 polymer ?
#
loop_
_entity_poly.entity_id
_entity_poly.type
_entity_poly.pdbx_seq_one_letter_code
_entity_poly.pdbx_strand_id
1 'polypeptide(L)'
;MGKTVVGASRMFWLMFFVPLLLALCPSEPAHALAPESSRVELFKRQSSKVPFEKDGKVTERVVHSFRLPALVNVDGVMVAIADARYETSNDNSLIDTVAKYSVDDGETWETQIAIKNSRASSVSRVVDPTVIVKGNKLYVLVGSYNSSRSYWTSHGDARDWDILLAVGEVTKSTAGGKTTASIKWGSPVSLKKFFPAEMEGMHTNQFLGGAGVAIVASNGNLVYPVQVTNKKKQVFSKIFYSEDEGKTWKFGKGRSDFGCSEPVALEWEGKLIINTRVDWTRRLVYESSDMGNTWVEAVGTLSRVWGPSPKSDQPGSQSSFTAVTIEGMRVMLFTHPLNFKGRWLRDRLNLWLTDNQRIYNVGQVSIGDENSAYSSVLYKDDKLYCLHEINTNEVYSLVFARLVGELRIIKSVLQSWKNWDSHLSSICTPADPAASSSERGCGPAVTTVGLVGFLSGNASQNVWEDAYRCVNASTANAERVPNGLKFAGVGGGALWPVSQQGQNQRYRFANHAFTLVASVTIHEAPRDATPLLGASLDSSGGKKLLGLSYDEKHQWQPIYGSTPVTPTGSWETGKRYHVVLTMSNKIGSVYIDGEPLEGSGQTVVPDGRTPDISHFYVGGYKRSDMPTISHVTVNNVLLYNRQLNAEEIRTLFLSQDLIGTEAHMDSSSDSSAHGTPSIPVDSSAHGTPSTPVDSSAHATPSTPVDSSAHSTPSTPVDSSAHGTPSTPVDSSAHGTPSTTVDSSAHGTPSTPVDSSAHGTPSTTVDSSAHATPSTPVDSSAHSTPSTPVDSSAHGTPSTPVDSSAHGTPSTPVDSSAHGTPSTPVDSSAHGTPSTPVDSSAHGTPSTPVDSSAHGKPSTPVDSSAHGTPSTPVDSSAHSTPSTPADSSAHSTPSTPAGNGANGTVLILPDGAALSAFSGGGLLLCACALLLHVFFTAVFF
;
A
#
# COMPACT_ATOMS: atom_id res chain seq x y z
N MET A 1 30.61 40.84 -58.34
CA MET A 1 29.16 40.66 -58.65
C MET A 1 28.78 39.23 -58.30
N GLY A 2 27.69 39.06 -57.55
CA GLY A 2 27.22 37.76 -57.06
C GLY A 2 26.69 37.85 -55.63
N LYS A 3 25.55 38.56 -55.46
CA LYS A 3 24.73 38.54 -54.25
C LYS A 3 23.93 37.23 -54.24
N THR A 4 23.88 36.51 -53.12
CA THR A 4 22.67 35.77 -52.73
C THR A 4 22.55 35.71 -51.20
N VAL A 5 21.35 36.03 -50.74
CA VAL A 5 20.89 36.18 -49.38
C VAL A 5 20.53 34.82 -48.79
N VAL A 6 21.00 34.51 -47.58
CA VAL A 6 20.39 33.49 -46.72
C VAL A 6 20.07 34.18 -45.40
N GLY A 7 18.85 34.67 -45.28
CA GLY A 7 18.29 35.30 -44.09
C GLY A 7 16.84 34.86 -43.94
N ALA A 8 16.45 34.58 -42.70
CA ALA A 8 15.09 34.31 -42.20
C ALA A 8 14.49 32.92 -42.45
N SER A 9 14.89 31.94 -41.63
CA SER A 9 14.05 30.80 -41.24
C SER A 9 14.50 30.28 -39.88
N ARG A 10 14.16 30.97 -38.78
CA ARG A 10 14.40 30.43 -37.42
C ARG A 10 13.55 31.00 -36.28
N MET A 11 12.45 31.70 -36.57
CA MET A 11 11.70 32.42 -35.51
C MET A 11 10.17 32.27 -35.62
N PHE A 12 9.67 31.05 -35.89
CA PHE A 12 8.22 30.79 -35.97
C PHE A 12 7.77 29.45 -35.35
N TRP A 13 8.41 28.99 -34.27
CA TRP A 13 8.06 27.70 -33.65
C TRP A 13 7.85 27.74 -32.13
N LEU A 14 7.46 28.90 -31.58
CA LEU A 14 7.32 29.07 -30.12
C LEU A 14 5.97 29.65 -29.65
N MET A 15 4.92 29.63 -30.48
CA MET A 15 3.64 30.23 -30.08
C MET A 15 2.37 29.36 -30.25
N PHE A 16 2.48 28.06 -30.56
CA PHE A 16 1.29 27.21 -30.75
C PHE A 16 1.26 25.88 -29.99
N PHE A 17 2.06 25.68 -28.93
CA PHE A 17 2.02 24.46 -28.11
C PHE A 17 1.78 24.70 -26.61
N VAL A 18 0.86 25.61 -26.28
CA VAL A 18 0.25 25.69 -24.93
C VAL A 18 -1.20 26.11 -25.14
N PRO A 19 -2.14 25.18 -25.45
CA PRO A 19 -2.83 24.48 -24.36
C PRO A 19 -3.36 23.09 -24.79
N LEU A 20 -2.59 22.02 -24.60
CA LEU A 20 -3.11 20.64 -24.64
C LEU A 20 -2.68 19.81 -23.41
N LEU A 21 -2.14 20.48 -22.39
CA LEU A 21 -1.63 19.85 -21.17
C LEU A 21 -2.66 19.77 -20.02
N LEU A 22 -3.96 19.96 -20.31
CA LEU A 22 -5.02 19.98 -19.29
C LEU A 22 -6.15 18.96 -19.49
N ALA A 23 -6.00 17.96 -20.36
CA ALA A 23 -7.08 16.99 -20.62
C ALA A 23 -6.74 15.51 -20.33
N LEU A 24 -5.57 15.21 -19.77
CA LEU A 24 -5.19 13.83 -19.42
C LEU A 24 -5.00 13.74 -17.91
N CYS A 25 -6.09 13.63 -17.17
CA CYS A 25 -6.06 13.16 -15.79
C CYS A 25 -6.48 11.68 -15.83
N PRO A 26 -5.54 10.73 -15.76
CA PRO A 26 -5.88 9.32 -15.66
C PRO A 26 -6.54 9.10 -14.30
N SER A 27 -7.72 8.51 -14.30
CA SER A 27 -8.47 8.09 -13.12
C SER A 27 -7.61 7.15 -12.26
N GLU A 28 -7.33 7.53 -11.01
CA GLU A 28 -6.65 6.69 -10.03
C GLU A 28 -7.47 5.41 -9.70
N PRO A 29 -6.80 4.26 -9.44
CA PRO A 29 -7.47 2.99 -9.14
C PRO A 29 -8.23 3.05 -7.80
N ALA A 30 -9.45 2.50 -7.81
CA ALA A 30 -10.49 2.81 -6.82
C ALA A 30 -10.49 1.99 -5.51
N HIS A 31 -9.53 1.09 -5.26
CA HIS A 31 -9.56 0.25 -4.04
C HIS A 31 -8.20 0.24 -3.32
N ALA A 32 -7.94 1.25 -2.49
CA ALA A 32 -6.78 1.24 -1.60
C ALA A 32 -7.06 0.50 -0.28
N LEU A 33 -8.32 0.49 0.17
CA LEU A 33 -8.74 -0.24 1.35
C LEU A 33 -8.87 -1.73 1.05
N ALA A 34 -8.58 -2.57 2.04
CA ALA A 34 -8.82 -3.99 1.95
C ALA A 34 -10.33 -4.30 1.78
N PRO A 35 -10.71 -5.45 1.18
CA PRO A 35 -12.11 -5.82 0.99
C PRO A 35 -12.94 -5.71 2.28
N GLU A 36 -14.21 -5.31 2.15
CA GLU A 36 -15.18 -5.03 3.24
C GLU A 36 -14.88 -3.81 4.13
N SER A 37 -13.70 -3.21 4.01
CA SER A 37 -13.43 -1.94 4.68
C SER A 37 -14.23 -0.81 4.03
N SER A 38 -14.60 0.18 4.83
CA SER A 38 -15.43 1.30 4.39
C SER A 38 -14.93 2.61 4.98
N ARG A 39 -15.29 3.72 4.36
CA ARG A 39 -14.92 5.05 4.85
C ARG A 39 -15.99 6.09 4.56
N VAL A 40 -15.98 7.16 5.36
CA VAL A 40 -16.84 8.34 5.20
C VAL A 40 -16.06 9.59 5.59
N GLU A 41 -16.26 10.70 4.86
CA GLU A 41 -15.77 12.01 5.30
C GLU A 41 -16.57 12.49 6.52
N LEU A 42 -16.11 12.12 7.72
CA LEU A 42 -16.76 12.47 8.99
C LEU A 42 -16.78 13.98 9.22
N PHE A 43 -15.66 14.66 8.95
CA PHE A 43 -15.57 16.11 9.00
C PHE A 43 -15.24 16.64 7.60
N LYS A 44 -16.29 16.94 6.85
CA LYS A 44 -16.17 17.43 5.47
C LYS A 44 -15.79 18.91 5.45
N ARG A 45 -14.64 19.21 4.86
CA ARG A 45 -14.14 20.57 4.64
C ARG A 45 -15.15 21.46 3.91
N GLN A 46 -15.23 22.74 4.27
CA GLN A 46 -16.10 23.75 3.65
C GLN A 46 -17.60 23.39 3.58
N SER A 47 -18.04 22.36 4.30
CA SER A 47 -19.40 21.82 4.22
C SER A 47 -19.95 21.51 5.61
N SER A 48 -19.18 20.81 6.43
CA SER A 48 -19.59 20.50 7.81
C SER A 48 -19.72 21.77 8.63
N LYS A 49 -20.86 21.88 9.33
CA LYS A 49 -21.14 22.94 10.29
C LYS A 49 -20.86 22.44 11.69
N VAL A 50 -20.40 23.36 12.54
CA VAL A 50 -20.22 23.11 13.97
C VAL A 50 -20.88 24.24 14.76
N PRO A 51 -21.30 23.98 16.01
CA PRO A 51 -21.72 25.05 16.91
C PRO A 51 -20.61 26.10 17.05
N PHE A 52 -20.97 27.38 16.95
CA PHE A 52 -20.03 28.49 17.02
C PHE A 52 -20.61 29.58 17.91
N GLU A 53 -19.99 29.76 19.07
CA GLU A 53 -20.37 30.80 20.02
C GLU A 53 -19.60 32.10 19.77
N LYS A 54 -20.33 33.23 19.75
CA LYS A 54 -19.77 34.58 19.75
C LYS A 54 -20.75 35.53 20.44
N ASP A 55 -20.24 36.39 21.32
CA ASP A 55 -21.03 37.39 22.06
C ASP A 55 -22.26 36.79 22.79
N GLY A 56 -22.09 35.60 23.36
CA GLY A 56 -23.14 34.86 24.08
C GLY A 56 -24.21 34.19 23.21
N LYS A 57 -24.09 34.28 21.88
CA LYS A 57 -25.00 33.62 20.93
C LYS A 57 -24.30 32.45 20.26
N VAL A 58 -24.99 31.31 20.17
CA VAL A 58 -24.52 30.11 19.45
C VAL A 58 -25.21 30.05 18.09
N THR A 59 -24.43 29.91 17.04
CA THR A 59 -24.89 29.73 15.65
C THR A 59 -24.16 28.55 15.02
N GLU A 60 -24.73 27.94 13.99
CA GLU A 60 -24.00 26.97 13.19
C GLU A 60 -23.06 27.67 12.20
N ARG A 61 -21.78 27.30 12.18
CA ARG A 61 -20.79 27.88 11.28
C ARG A 61 -20.11 26.81 10.44
N VAL A 62 -20.04 27.04 9.13
CA VAL A 62 -19.25 26.21 8.20
C VAL A 62 -17.76 26.37 8.50
N VAL A 63 -17.04 25.27 8.55
CA VAL A 63 -15.59 25.24 8.85
C VAL A 63 -14.79 25.08 7.56
N HIS A 64 -13.74 25.88 7.39
CA HIS A 64 -12.86 25.78 6.22
C HIS A 64 -12.10 24.45 6.19
N SER A 65 -11.47 24.06 7.31
CA SER A 65 -10.67 22.83 7.38
C SER A 65 -10.70 22.18 8.75
N PHE A 66 -10.63 20.85 8.77
CA PHE A 66 -10.52 20.05 9.99
C PHE A 66 -9.18 19.32 10.01
N ARG A 67 -8.46 19.38 11.12
CA ARG A 67 -7.07 18.89 11.22
C ARG A 67 -6.77 18.25 12.57
N LEU A 68 -5.64 17.54 12.65
CA LEU A 68 -5.08 16.97 13.88
C LEU A 68 -6.06 16.03 14.62
N PRO A 69 -6.46 14.91 13.99
CA PRO A 69 -7.44 14.00 14.53
C PRO A 69 -6.94 13.23 15.76
N ALA A 70 -7.83 13.02 16.72
CA ALA A 70 -7.73 12.01 17.77
C ALA A 70 -9.03 11.18 17.79
N LEU A 71 -8.92 9.86 17.74
CA LEU A 71 -10.04 8.93 17.82
C LEU A 71 -9.84 8.02 19.03
N VAL A 72 -10.76 8.09 19.99
CA VAL A 72 -10.64 7.40 21.28
C VAL A 72 -11.94 6.71 21.67
N ASN A 73 -11.83 5.67 22.49
CA ASN A 73 -12.97 5.03 23.14
C ASN A 73 -13.06 5.50 24.61
N VAL A 74 -14.21 6.03 25.02
CA VAL A 74 -14.44 6.56 26.37
C VAL A 74 -15.67 5.88 26.94
N ASP A 75 -15.45 4.89 27.82
CA ASP A 75 -16.53 4.08 28.40
C ASP A 75 -17.50 3.56 27.31
N GLY A 76 -16.98 2.96 26.24
CA GLY A 76 -17.77 2.41 25.13
C GLY A 76 -18.33 3.44 24.15
N VAL A 77 -18.10 4.74 24.36
CA VAL A 77 -18.47 5.80 23.41
C VAL A 77 -17.25 6.15 22.57
N MET A 78 -17.38 6.05 21.25
CA MET A 78 -16.34 6.49 20.33
C MET A 78 -16.36 8.01 20.22
N VAL A 79 -15.22 8.67 20.43
CA VAL A 79 -15.09 10.13 20.36
C VAL A 79 -13.98 10.51 19.39
N ALA A 80 -14.33 11.32 18.40
CA ALA A 80 -13.43 11.94 17.44
C ALA A 80 -13.21 13.42 17.83
N ILE A 81 -11.97 13.83 18.05
CA ILE A 81 -11.57 15.20 18.40
C ILE A 81 -10.67 15.75 17.29
N ALA A 82 -10.83 17.04 16.97
CA ALA A 82 -10.05 17.70 15.94
C ALA A 82 -9.98 19.22 16.13
N ASP A 83 -9.06 19.86 15.41
CA ASP A 83 -9.12 21.29 15.12
C ASP A 83 -10.26 21.57 14.15
N ALA A 84 -11.08 22.58 14.45
CA ALA A 84 -11.99 23.23 13.51
C ALA A 84 -11.41 24.59 13.12
N ARG A 85 -10.76 24.66 11.95
CA ARG A 85 -10.11 25.88 11.45
C ARG A 85 -11.07 26.64 10.53
N TYR A 86 -11.55 27.80 10.98
CA TYR A 86 -12.69 28.47 10.34
C TYR A 86 -12.36 29.26 9.07
N GLU A 87 -11.18 29.89 8.99
CA GLU A 87 -10.86 30.82 7.89
C GLU A 87 -9.90 30.23 6.86
N THR A 88 -8.88 29.50 7.34
CA THR A 88 -7.83 28.86 6.54
C THR A 88 -7.37 27.59 7.24
N SER A 89 -6.62 26.73 6.54
CA SER A 89 -5.99 25.53 7.10
C SER A 89 -4.72 25.80 7.93
N ASN A 90 -4.24 27.05 8.02
CA ASN A 90 -3.01 27.39 8.73
C ASN A 90 -3.14 27.23 10.25
N ASP A 91 -2.03 26.95 10.93
CA ASP A 91 -1.98 26.79 12.39
C ASP A 91 -2.30 28.09 13.15
N ASN A 92 -2.13 29.25 12.51
CA ASN A 92 -2.36 30.59 13.06
C ASN A 92 -3.70 31.19 12.59
N SER A 93 -4.68 30.34 12.31
CA SER A 93 -6.05 30.71 11.91
C SER A 93 -6.97 30.92 13.13
N LEU A 94 -8.25 31.21 12.91
CA LEU A 94 -9.28 31.14 13.95
C LEU A 94 -9.65 29.67 14.16
N ILE A 95 -9.34 29.08 15.32
CA ILE A 95 -9.44 27.63 15.55
C ILE A 95 -10.11 27.30 16.88
N ASP A 96 -11.09 26.42 16.86
CA ASP A 96 -11.66 25.76 18.04
C ASP A 96 -11.35 24.26 18.04
N THR A 97 -11.50 23.60 19.18
CA THR A 97 -11.44 22.13 19.28
C THR A 97 -12.86 21.57 19.21
N VAL A 98 -13.15 20.82 18.15
CA VAL A 98 -14.44 20.14 17.94
C VAL A 98 -14.36 18.69 18.44
N ALA A 99 -15.49 18.18 18.94
CA ALA A 99 -15.69 16.78 19.25
C ALA A 99 -16.93 16.24 18.52
N LYS A 100 -16.82 15.06 17.94
CA LYS A 100 -17.94 14.21 17.53
C LYS A 100 -17.94 12.94 18.35
N TYR A 101 -19.10 12.42 18.73
CA TYR A 101 -19.17 11.14 19.43
C TYR A 101 -20.30 10.24 18.92
N SER A 102 -20.07 8.94 19.01
CA SER A 102 -20.93 7.87 18.51
C SER A 102 -21.04 6.75 19.55
N VAL A 103 -22.24 6.18 19.66
CA VAL A 103 -22.57 5.02 20.51
C VAL A 103 -22.88 3.77 19.67
N ASP A 104 -22.72 3.86 18.36
CA ASP A 104 -23.14 2.88 17.35
C ASP A 104 -22.05 2.67 16.29
N ASP A 105 -20.80 2.57 16.74
CA ASP A 105 -19.63 2.26 15.89
C ASP A 105 -19.42 3.19 14.69
N GLY A 106 -19.86 4.43 14.82
CA GLY A 106 -19.70 5.48 13.83
C GLY A 106 -20.81 5.55 12.80
N GLU A 107 -21.96 4.90 13.01
CA GLU A 107 -23.15 5.06 12.15
C GLU A 107 -23.77 6.45 12.33
N THR A 108 -23.95 6.89 13.57
CA THR A 108 -24.46 8.23 13.88
C THR A 108 -23.53 8.98 14.83
N TRP A 109 -23.52 10.31 14.68
CA TRP A 109 -22.61 11.18 15.41
C TRP A 109 -23.33 12.41 15.92
N GLU A 110 -23.08 12.75 17.19
CA GLU A 110 -23.43 14.05 17.76
C GLU A 110 -22.20 14.96 17.79
N THR A 111 -22.37 16.27 17.55
CA THR A 111 -21.27 17.23 17.41
C THR A 111 -21.32 18.31 18.49
N GLN A 112 -20.16 18.64 19.07
CA GLN A 112 -20.00 19.69 20.08
C GLN A 112 -18.67 20.43 19.90
N ILE A 113 -18.56 21.62 20.49
CA ILE A 113 -17.26 22.27 20.71
C ILE A 113 -16.76 21.88 22.09
N ALA A 114 -15.60 21.21 22.15
CA ALA A 114 -14.95 20.82 23.39
C ALA A 114 -14.21 22.00 24.02
N ILE A 115 -13.49 22.79 23.21
CA ILE A 115 -12.74 23.95 23.67
C ILE A 115 -12.90 25.08 22.65
N LYS A 116 -13.45 26.22 23.11
CA LYS A 116 -13.50 27.45 22.30
C LYS A 116 -12.24 28.28 22.53
N ASN A 117 -11.74 28.91 21.48
CA ASN A 117 -10.76 29.98 21.63
C ASN A 117 -11.40 31.23 22.24
N SER A 118 -10.57 32.19 22.65
CA SER A 118 -10.99 33.39 23.38
C SER A 118 -11.76 34.41 22.56
N ARG A 119 -11.83 34.24 21.23
CA ARG A 119 -12.33 35.23 20.26
C ARG A 119 -11.59 36.58 20.29
N ALA A 120 -10.40 36.64 20.89
CA ALA A 120 -9.66 37.90 21.06
C ALA A 120 -9.22 38.55 19.73
N SER A 121 -9.09 37.78 18.66
CA SER A 121 -8.78 38.27 17.32
C SER A 121 -9.21 37.27 16.25
N SER A 122 -9.01 37.61 14.97
CA SER A 122 -9.25 36.70 13.84
C SER A 122 -8.24 35.55 13.73
N VAL A 123 -7.20 35.52 14.57
CA VAL A 123 -6.20 34.44 14.66
C VAL A 123 -6.13 33.82 16.05
N SER A 124 -7.15 34.11 16.87
CA SER A 124 -7.35 33.48 18.18
C SER A 124 -7.60 31.99 17.99
N ARG A 125 -6.92 31.15 18.76
CA ARG A 125 -6.93 29.70 18.52
C ARG A 125 -6.68 28.88 19.76
N VAL A 126 -7.27 27.70 19.75
CA VAL A 126 -6.83 26.53 20.51
C VAL A 126 -6.44 25.45 19.51
N VAL A 127 -5.27 24.86 19.64
CA VAL A 127 -4.67 23.99 18.62
C VAL A 127 -3.98 22.77 19.23
N ASP A 128 -3.73 21.78 18.38
CA ASP A 128 -2.98 20.56 18.65
C ASP A 128 -3.58 19.75 19.82
N PRO A 129 -4.88 19.37 19.73
CA PRO A 129 -5.53 18.59 20.75
C PRO A 129 -4.77 17.29 21.00
N THR A 130 -4.38 17.10 22.25
CA THR A 130 -3.74 15.86 22.72
C THR A 130 -4.60 15.27 23.81
N VAL A 131 -5.05 14.03 23.61
CA VAL A 131 -6.18 13.45 24.34
C VAL A 131 -5.73 12.26 25.18
N ILE A 132 -6.08 12.27 26.47
CA ILE A 132 -5.98 11.10 27.35
C ILE A 132 -7.39 10.67 27.75
N VAL A 133 -7.62 9.36 27.82
CA VAL A 133 -8.85 8.78 28.35
C VAL A 133 -8.56 7.99 29.61
N LYS A 134 -9.33 8.26 30.68
CA LYS A 134 -9.30 7.48 31.93
C LYS A 134 -10.72 7.32 32.46
N GLY A 135 -11.22 6.08 32.49
CA GLY A 135 -12.61 5.81 32.85
C GLY A 135 -13.59 6.46 31.87
N ASN A 136 -14.59 7.18 32.40
CA ASN A 136 -15.55 7.96 31.60
C ASN A 136 -15.07 9.38 31.28
N LYS A 137 -13.80 9.72 31.55
CA LYS A 137 -13.26 11.08 31.37
C LYS A 137 -12.28 11.18 30.21
N LEU A 138 -12.39 12.29 29.48
CA LEU A 138 -11.41 12.79 28.53
C LEU A 138 -10.63 13.94 29.16
N TYR A 139 -9.32 13.95 28.96
CA TYR A 139 -8.44 15.05 29.31
C TYR A 139 -7.85 15.57 28.00
N VAL A 140 -8.24 16.78 27.59
CA VAL A 140 -7.86 17.38 26.30
C VAL A 140 -6.93 18.56 26.55
N LEU A 141 -5.65 18.38 26.20
CA LEU A 141 -4.62 19.41 26.28
C LEU A 141 -4.52 20.13 24.94
N VAL A 142 -4.50 21.47 24.95
CA VAL A 142 -4.35 22.31 23.75
C VAL A 142 -3.44 23.50 24.02
N GLY A 143 -2.72 23.94 23.00
CA GLY A 143 -2.07 25.25 23.01
C GLY A 143 -3.07 26.35 22.69
N SER A 144 -3.02 27.48 23.40
CA SER A 144 -3.86 28.64 23.13
C SER A 144 -3.03 29.86 22.76
N TYR A 145 -3.49 30.61 21.76
CA TYR A 145 -2.88 31.87 21.32
C TYR A 145 -3.98 32.87 20.96
N ASN A 146 -3.84 34.14 21.35
CA ASN A 146 -4.91 35.12 21.20
C ASN A 146 -4.77 36.03 19.97
N SER A 147 -3.55 36.34 19.54
CA SER A 147 -3.27 37.48 18.64
C SER A 147 -2.10 37.27 17.67
N SER A 148 -1.16 36.38 18.00
CA SER A 148 0.05 36.18 17.23
C SER A 148 -0.22 35.47 15.90
N ARG A 149 0.28 36.04 14.81
CA ARG A 149 0.30 35.42 13.48
C ARG A 149 1.57 34.59 13.23
N SER A 150 2.46 34.46 14.20
CA SER A 150 3.67 33.66 14.00
C SER A 150 3.35 32.17 14.15
N TYR A 151 4.03 31.32 13.38
CA TYR A 151 4.16 29.91 13.73
C TYR A 151 4.73 29.80 15.15
N TRP A 152 4.21 28.85 15.91
CA TRP A 152 4.54 28.78 17.34
C TRP A 152 6.04 28.55 17.56
N THR A 153 6.70 27.71 16.76
CA THR A 153 8.17 27.50 16.84
C THR A 153 8.98 28.77 16.56
N SER A 154 8.39 29.74 15.84
CA SER A 154 9.01 31.03 15.51
C SER A 154 8.56 32.17 16.42
N HIS A 155 7.70 31.91 17.40
CA HIS A 155 7.15 32.91 18.30
C HIS A 155 8.25 33.51 19.19
N GLY A 156 8.42 34.84 19.15
CA GLY A 156 9.54 35.51 19.81
C GLY A 156 9.57 35.35 21.32
N ASP A 157 8.47 35.71 22.01
CA ASP A 157 8.43 35.80 23.47
C ASP A 157 7.34 34.94 24.15
N ALA A 158 6.52 34.24 23.36
CA ALA A 158 5.33 33.50 23.79
C ALA A 158 4.35 34.32 24.64
N ARG A 159 4.27 35.65 24.44
CA ARG A 159 3.51 36.55 25.32
C ARG A 159 2.01 36.26 25.39
N ASP A 160 1.41 35.84 24.28
CA ASP A 160 -0.02 35.54 24.18
C ASP A 160 -0.32 34.04 24.15
N TRP A 161 0.70 33.21 24.39
CA TRP A 161 0.58 31.77 24.52
C TRP A 161 0.11 31.35 25.90
N ASP A 162 -0.74 30.32 25.93
CA ASP A 162 -1.11 29.56 27.12
C ASP A 162 -1.23 28.06 26.76
N ILE A 163 -1.28 27.21 27.78
CA ILE A 163 -1.53 25.78 27.63
C ILE A 163 -2.74 25.41 28.49
N LEU A 164 -3.80 24.95 27.85
CA LEU A 164 -5.10 24.73 28.48
C LEU A 164 -5.40 23.24 28.55
N LEU A 165 -6.03 22.83 29.64
CA LEU A 165 -6.58 21.50 29.83
C LEU A 165 -8.10 21.61 30.03
N ALA A 166 -8.87 20.92 29.21
CA ALA A 166 -10.30 20.73 29.43
C ALA A 166 -10.59 19.26 29.77
N VAL A 167 -11.53 19.04 30.68
CA VAL A 167 -11.98 17.69 31.06
C VAL A 167 -13.40 17.49 30.57
N GLY A 168 -13.62 16.48 29.74
CA GLY A 168 -14.93 16.03 29.30
C GLY A 168 -15.35 14.80 30.08
N GLU A 169 -16.58 14.77 30.57
CA GLU A 169 -17.14 13.60 31.26
C GLU A 169 -18.28 13.00 30.43
N VAL A 170 -18.13 11.73 30.08
CA VAL A 170 -19.12 10.95 29.33
C VAL A 170 -20.13 10.36 30.29
N THR A 171 -21.40 10.51 29.95
CA THR A 171 -22.51 9.82 30.60
C THR A 171 -23.32 9.10 29.54
N LYS A 172 -23.64 7.83 29.79
CA LYS A 172 -24.51 7.01 28.95
C LYS A 172 -25.86 6.85 29.62
N SER A 173 -26.92 6.86 28.83
CA SER A 173 -28.28 6.51 29.28
C SER A 173 -28.92 5.55 28.29
N THR A 174 -29.58 4.51 28.80
CA THR A 174 -30.35 3.57 27.97
C THR A 174 -31.82 3.71 28.32
N ALA A 175 -32.62 4.15 27.37
CA ALA A 175 -34.07 4.27 27.51
C ALA A 175 -34.74 3.64 26.29
N GLY A 176 -35.73 2.76 26.52
CA GLY A 176 -36.45 2.07 25.44
C GLY A 176 -35.56 1.22 24.52
N GLY A 177 -34.47 0.65 25.04
CA GLY A 177 -33.51 -0.14 24.27
C GLY A 177 -32.54 0.68 23.42
N LYS A 178 -32.70 2.01 23.35
CA LYS A 178 -31.75 2.91 22.68
C LYS A 178 -30.78 3.48 23.70
N THR A 179 -29.49 3.26 23.47
CA THR A 179 -28.42 3.92 24.22
C THR A 179 -28.13 5.27 23.58
N THR A 180 -28.00 6.29 24.42
CA THR A 180 -27.51 7.62 24.05
C THR A 180 -26.35 7.98 24.97
N ALA A 181 -25.50 8.89 24.54
CA ALA A 181 -24.42 9.43 25.34
C ALA A 181 -24.47 10.96 25.33
N SER A 182 -23.90 11.57 26.35
CA SER A 182 -23.62 13.01 26.36
C SER A 182 -22.26 13.26 26.99
N ILE A 183 -21.58 14.30 26.49
CA ILE A 183 -20.30 14.76 27.03
C ILE A 183 -20.52 16.11 27.70
N LYS A 184 -20.19 16.22 28.99
CA LYS A 184 -20.18 17.48 29.71
C LYS A 184 -18.74 17.98 29.83
N TRP A 185 -18.46 19.13 29.21
CA TRP A 185 -17.14 19.76 29.27
C TRP A 185 -17.02 20.72 30.46
N GLY A 186 -15.97 20.54 31.26
CA GLY A 186 -15.53 21.52 32.25
C GLY A 186 -14.86 22.72 31.60
N SER A 187 -14.84 23.86 32.30
CA SER A 187 -14.13 25.05 31.83
C SER A 187 -12.62 24.76 31.69
N PRO A 188 -11.98 25.12 30.57
CA PRO A 188 -10.55 24.91 30.39
C PRO A 188 -9.73 25.62 31.47
N VAL A 189 -8.72 24.96 32.01
CA VAL A 189 -7.80 25.50 33.02
C VAL A 189 -6.40 25.70 32.44
N SER A 190 -5.76 26.81 32.77
CA SER A 190 -4.36 27.05 32.39
C SER A 190 -3.41 26.19 33.22
N LEU A 191 -2.51 25.47 32.54
CA LEU A 191 -1.42 24.71 33.13
C LEU A 191 -0.07 25.43 33.03
N LYS A 192 -0.05 26.68 32.55
CA LYS A 192 1.18 27.48 32.35
C LYS A 192 2.02 27.64 33.62
N LYS A 193 1.39 27.63 34.80
CA LYS A 193 2.08 27.69 36.10
C LYS A 193 3.04 26.50 36.36
N PHE A 194 2.84 25.37 35.68
CA PHE A 194 3.69 24.18 35.80
C PHE A 194 4.84 24.19 34.78
N PHE A 195 4.90 25.18 33.89
CA PHE A 195 5.97 25.30 32.91
C PHE A 195 7.15 26.07 33.49
N PRO A 196 8.31 25.43 33.72
CA PRO A 196 9.47 26.09 34.30
C PRO A 196 10.08 27.09 33.31
N ALA A 197 10.61 28.20 33.82
CA ALA A 197 11.30 29.22 33.01
C ALA A 197 12.61 28.71 32.38
N GLU A 198 13.20 27.66 32.97
CA GLU A 198 14.39 27.01 32.47
C GLU A 198 14.28 25.49 32.55
N MET A 199 14.84 24.81 31.55
CA MET A 199 15.00 23.36 31.49
C MET A 199 16.42 23.05 31.03
N GLU A 200 17.13 22.22 31.79
CA GLU A 200 18.51 21.80 31.45
C GLU A 200 19.46 22.98 31.11
N GLY A 201 19.36 24.09 31.85
CA GLY A 201 20.17 25.30 31.64
C GLY A 201 19.74 26.15 30.42
N MET A 202 18.60 25.85 29.80
CA MET A 202 18.04 26.60 28.68
C MET A 202 16.78 27.35 29.11
N HIS A 203 16.69 28.64 28.76
CA HIS A 203 15.44 29.38 28.90
C HIS A 203 14.36 28.81 27.99
N THR A 204 13.27 28.36 28.58
CA THR A 204 12.11 27.85 27.87
C THR A 204 11.31 28.99 27.25
N ASN A 205 10.51 28.70 26.23
CA ASN A 205 9.67 29.69 25.57
C ASN A 205 8.19 29.29 25.67
N GLN A 206 7.85 28.09 25.19
CA GLN A 206 6.49 27.54 25.21
C GLN A 206 6.51 26.04 24.90
N PHE A 207 5.38 25.36 25.10
CA PHE A 207 5.21 23.96 24.71
C PHE A 207 3.80 23.68 24.20
N LEU A 208 3.66 22.61 23.43
CA LEU A 208 2.39 22.05 22.97
C LEU A 208 2.33 20.56 23.29
N GLY A 209 1.12 20.00 23.23
CA GLY A 209 0.96 18.55 23.19
C GLY A 209 1.53 17.94 21.90
N GLY A 210 1.61 16.62 21.87
CA GLY A 210 2.08 15.86 20.72
C GLY A 210 1.16 15.85 19.50
N ALA A 211 -0.10 16.29 19.67
CA ALA A 211 -1.24 16.10 18.78
C ALA A 211 -1.69 14.62 18.67
N GLY A 212 -3.00 14.39 18.76
CA GLY A 212 -3.58 13.04 18.71
C GLY A 212 -3.83 12.43 20.09
N VAL A 213 -3.47 11.16 20.25
CA VAL A 213 -3.76 10.37 21.46
C VAL A 213 -2.52 10.22 22.33
N ALA A 214 -2.70 10.38 23.64
CA ALA A 214 -1.73 10.17 24.70
C ALA A 214 -2.22 9.06 25.64
N ILE A 215 -1.50 8.77 26.73
CA ILE A 215 -1.71 7.54 27.49
C ILE A 215 -1.98 7.75 28.98
N VAL A 216 -2.59 6.73 29.57
CA VAL A 216 -2.51 6.46 31.00
C VAL A 216 -1.47 5.37 31.19
N ALA A 217 -0.42 5.65 31.94
CA ALA A 217 0.58 4.63 32.26
C ALA A 217 0.00 3.59 33.23
N SER A 218 0.64 2.42 33.30
CA SER A 218 0.25 1.27 34.13
C SER A 218 0.16 1.60 35.62
N ASN A 219 0.92 2.59 36.08
CA ASN A 219 0.86 3.12 37.45
C ASN A 219 -0.31 4.10 37.69
N GLY A 220 -1.15 4.34 36.69
CA GLY A 220 -2.33 5.22 36.76
C GLY A 220 -2.08 6.69 36.40
N ASN A 221 -0.84 7.06 36.11
CA ASN A 221 -0.48 8.45 35.77
C ASN A 221 -1.03 8.85 34.40
N LEU A 222 -1.51 10.08 34.29
CA LEU A 222 -1.82 10.70 33.00
C LEU A 222 -0.51 11.17 32.39
N VAL A 223 -0.13 10.73 31.18
CA VAL A 223 1.16 11.06 30.56
C VAL A 223 0.93 11.66 29.17
N TYR A 224 1.20 12.96 29.03
CA TYR A 224 1.26 13.62 27.74
C TYR A 224 2.68 13.59 27.17
N PRO A 225 2.89 13.07 25.95
CA PRO A 225 4.05 13.45 25.16
C PRO A 225 3.88 14.91 24.70
N VAL A 226 4.93 15.71 24.86
CA VAL A 226 4.89 17.15 24.59
C VAL A 226 6.11 17.59 23.79
N GLN A 227 5.94 18.64 23.01
CA GLN A 227 6.99 19.32 22.26
C GLN A 227 7.24 20.70 22.87
N VAL A 228 8.49 20.96 23.23
CA VAL A 228 8.94 22.19 23.91
C VAL A 228 9.85 22.96 22.98
N THR A 229 9.72 24.30 22.98
CA THR A 229 10.69 25.19 22.34
C THR A 229 11.37 26.09 23.36
N ASN A 230 12.66 26.31 23.17
CA ASN A 230 13.46 27.23 23.97
C ASN A 230 13.52 28.63 23.31
N LYS A 231 14.12 29.62 23.99
CA LYS A 231 14.29 30.98 23.44
C LYS A 231 15.19 31.04 22.20
N LYS A 232 15.97 29.98 21.91
CA LYS A 232 16.75 29.81 20.67
C LYS A 232 15.95 29.12 19.55
N LYS A 233 14.64 28.90 19.74
CA LYS A 233 13.73 28.25 18.78
C LYS A 233 14.07 26.79 18.46
N GLN A 234 14.86 26.14 19.32
CA GLN A 234 15.15 24.72 19.18
C GLN A 234 14.00 23.93 19.79
N VAL A 235 13.47 22.95 19.04
CA VAL A 235 12.36 22.10 19.46
C VAL A 235 12.89 20.76 19.96
N PHE A 236 12.32 20.24 21.03
CA PHE A 236 12.63 18.91 21.56
C PHE A 236 11.40 18.32 22.26
N SER A 237 11.37 17.01 22.40
CA SER A 237 10.26 16.26 23.00
C SER A 237 10.56 15.89 24.45
N LYS A 238 9.52 15.89 25.29
CA LYS A 238 9.53 15.43 26.69
C LYS A 238 8.20 14.72 27.00
N ILE A 239 8.04 14.29 28.25
CA ILE A 239 6.73 13.96 28.82
C ILE A 239 6.33 14.98 29.88
N PHE A 240 5.02 15.21 29.99
CA PHE A 240 4.36 16.04 30.99
C PHE A 240 3.23 15.22 31.62
N TYR A 241 3.31 14.96 32.92
CA TYR A 241 2.48 13.94 33.55
C TYR A 241 1.89 14.38 34.89
N SER A 242 0.78 13.74 35.25
CA SER A 242 0.03 13.97 36.49
C SER A 242 -0.22 12.65 37.22
N GLU A 243 -0.04 12.68 38.53
CA GLU A 243 -0.22 11.55 39.45
C GLU A 243 -1.54 11.65 40.24
N ASP A 244 -2.23 12.79 40.13
CA ASP A 244 -3.37 13.18 40.99
C ASP A 244 -4.61 13.55 40.16
N GLU A 245 -4.77 12.87 39.03
CA GLU A 245 -5.90 13.02 38.10
C GLU A 245 -6.05 14.43 37.50
N GLY A 246 -4.91 15.03 37.16
CA GLY A 246 -4.82 16.29 36.43
C GLY A 246 -4.83 17.54 37.30
N LYS A 247 -4.71 17.41 38.64
CA LYS A 247 -4.67 18.58 39.55
C LYS A 247 -3.30 19.24 39.53
N THR A 248 -2.22 18.45 39.57
CA THR A 248 -0.84 18.91 39.45
C THR A 248 -0.09 18.14 38.38
N TRP A 249 0.92 18.80 37.83
CA TRP A 249 1.67 18.30 36.68
C TRP A 249 3.16 18.56 36.81
N LYS A 250 3.97 17.66 36.24
CA LYS A 250 5.43 17.76 36.21
C LYS A 250 5.99 17.25 34.88
N PHE A 251 7.16 17.78 34.51
CA PHE A 251 7.92 17.31 33.36
C PHE A 251 8.89 16.19 33.78
N GLY A 252 9.07 15.18 32.94
CA GLY A 252 10.21 14.26 33.06
C GLY A 252 11.53 15.04 32.89
N LYS A 253 12.60 14.64 33.60
CA LYS A 253 13.87 15.38 33.53
C LYS A 253 14.56 15.28 32.17
N GLY A 254 14.48 14.12 31.52
CA GLY A 254 15.11 13.85 30.24
C GLY A 254 14.40 14.50 29.06
N ARG A 255 15.08 14.60 27.93
CA ARG A 255 14.50 15.05 26.65
C ARG A 255 15.05 14.22 25.50
N SER A 256 14.35 14.27 24.36
CA SER A 256 14.92 13.84 23.08
C SER A 256 16.02 14.80 22.60
N ASP A 257 16.67 14.44 21.50
CA ASP A 257 17.46 15.36 20.69
C ASP A 257 16.63 16.54 20.15
N PHE A 258 17.33 17.59 19.73
CA PHE A 258 16.71 18.74 19.06
C PHE A 258 16.20 18.34 17.67
N GLY A 259 15.09 18.92 17.25
CA GLY A 259 14.40 18.62 15.99
C GLY A 259 13.25 17.63 16.14
N CYS A 260 13.15 16.93 17.27
CA CYS A 260 12.03 16.05 17.59
C CYS A 260 10.80 16.86 18.03
N SER A 261 9.76 16.83 17.19
CA SER A 261 8.46 17.48 17.41
C SER A 261 7.31 16.47 17.41
N GLU A 262 6.11 16.94 17.76
CA GLU A 262 4.85 16.16 17.71
C GLU A 262 4.99 14.68 18.18
N PRO A 263 5.51 14.45 19.39
CA PRO A 263 5.74 13.10 19.88
C PRO A 263 4.41 12.39 20.19
N VAL A 264 4.34 11.10 19.90
CA VAL A 264 3.31 10.20 20.44
C VAL A 264 3.93 9.24 21.43
N ALA A 265 3.15 8.78 22.41
CA ALA A 265 3.62 7.90 23.47
C ALA A 265 2.80 6.62 23.55
N LEU A 266 3.47 5.53 23.93
CA LEU A 266 2.83 4.33 24.45
C LEU A 266 3.66 3.73 25.58
N GLU A 267 3.09 2.77 26.30
CA GLU A 267 3.83 1.97 27.27
C GLU A 267 3.98 0.53 26.77
N TRP A 268 5.22 0.03 26.73
CA TRP A 268 5.55 -1.32 26.32
C TRP A 268 6.48 -1.96 27.36
N GLU A 269 6.09 -3.13 27.88
CA GLU A 269 6.90 -3.88 28.87
C GLU A 269 7.41 -3.02 30.04
N GLY A 270 6.56 -2.15 30.59
CA GLY A 270 6.90 -1.27 31.71
C GLY A 270 7.78 -0.07 31.36
N LYS A 271 8.09 0.12 30.07
CA LYS A 271 8.82 1.30 29.57
C LYS A 271 7.88 2.23 28.83
N LEU A 272 8.10 3.53 28.98
CA LEU A 272 7.52 4.53 28.09
C LEU A 272 8.31 4.55 26.78
N ILE A 273 7.60 4.53 25.66
CA ILE A 273 8.17 4.74 24.33
C ILE A 273 7.59 6.04 23.77
N ILE A 274 8.46 6.96 23.33
CA ILE A 274 8.05 8.14 22.56
C ILE A 274 8.53 7.98 21.12
N ASN A 275 7.61 8.15 20.16
CA ASN A 275 7.90 8.16 18.74
C ASN A 275 7.75 9.58 18.21
N THR A 276 8.86 10.17 17.76
CA THR A 276 8.94 11.60 17.43
C THR A 276 8.92 11.84 15.94
N ARG A 277 8.19 12.88 15.50
CA ARG A 277 8.38 13.43 14.17
C ARG A 277 9.72 14.14 14.13
N VAL A 278 10.48 13.92 13.07
CA VAL A 278 11.67 14.69 12.77
C VAL A 278 11.63 15.03 11.28
N ASP A 279 11.75 16.32 10.98
CA ASP A 279 11.79 16.78 9.58
C ASP A 279 13.19 16.60 9.00
N TRP A 280 13.26 16.37 7.69
CA TRP A 280 14.52 16.30 6.92
C TRP A 280 15.45 15.14 7.32
N THR A 281 14.94 14.20 8.10
CA THR A 281 15.62 12.97 8.52
C THR A 281 14.58 11.95 8.98
N ARG A 282 15.04 10.81 9.48
CA ARG A 282 14.17 9.72 9.93
C ARG A 282 13.62 9.98 11.33
N ARG A 283 12.44 9.40 11.60
CA ARG A 283 11.81 9.44 12.92
C ARG A 283 12.75 8.86 13.98
N LEU A 284 12.77 9.48 15.15
CA LEU A 284 13.53 8.99 16.30
C LEU A 284 12.57 8.47 17.35
N VAL A 285 12.85 7.27 17.84
CA VAL A 285 12.05 6.60 18.86
C VAL A 285 12.92 6.40 20.09
N TYR A 286 12.41 6.73 21.27
CA TYR A 286 13.14 6.61 22.53
C TYR A 286 12.35 5.81 23.55
N GLU A 287 13.08 5.07 24.39
CA GLU A 287 12.54 4.34 25.53
C GLU A 287 12.99 4.97 26.85
N SER A 288 12.13 4.89 27.86
CA SER A 288 12.38 5.33 29.23
C SER A 288 11.80 4.33 30.23
N SER A 289 12.61 3.87 31.18
CA SER A 289 12.17 3.05 32.32
C SER A 289 11.91 3.85 33.60
N ASP A 290 12.11 5.17 33.59
CA ASP A 290 12.15 6.00 34.80
C ASP A 290 11.23 7.25 34.72
N MET A 291 10.11 7.12 34.01
CA MET A 291 9.13 8.20 33.78
C MET A 291 9.76 9.45 33.15
N GLY A 292 10.57 9.22 32.12
CA GLY A 292 11.15 10.25 31.26
C GLY A 292 12.28 11.03 31.89
N ASN A 293 12.97 10.49 32.91
CA ASN A 293 14.18 11.11 33.45
C ASN A 293 15.39 10.80 32.56
N THR A 294 15.45 9.61 31.99
CA THR A 294 16.45 9.21 30.98
C THR A 294 15.74 8.65 29.75
N TRP A 295 16.35 8.88 28.58
CA TRP A 295 15.84 8.39 27.30
C TRP A 295 16.98 7.71 26.54
N VAL A 296 16.71 6.50 26.05
CA VAL A 296 17.63 5.73 25.21
C VAL A 296 16.99 5.56 23.84
N GLU A 297 17.72 5.85 22.78
CA GLU A 297 17.19 5.67 21.42
C GLU A 297 16.97 4.18 21.12
N ALA A 298 15.77 3.82 20.66
CA ALA A 298 15.33 2.46 20.37
C ALA A 298 15.89 1.92 19.03
N VAL A 299 17.21 1.96 18.86
CA VAL A 299 17.89 1.61 17.59
C VAL A 299 17.84 0.13 17.22
N GLY A 300 17.47 -0.74 18.16
CA GLY A 300 17.35 -2.19 17.94
C GLY A 300 16.10 -2.59 17.14
N THR A 301 15.09 -1.73 17.06
CA THR A 301 13.76 -2.10 16.53
C THR A 301 13.10 -0.95 15.77
N LEU A 302 12.59 0.06 16.48
CA LEU A 302 11.63 1.04 15.96
C LEU A 302 12.26 2.35 15.52
N SER A 303 13.30 2.81 16.21
CA SER A 303 13.92 4.09 15.86
C SER A 303 14.46 3.99 14.45
N ARG A 304 14.43 5.11 13.72
CA ARG A 304 15.10 5.22 12.43
C ARG A 304 14.54 4.34 11.31
N VAL A 305 13.46 3.58 11.53
CA VAL A 305 12.79 2.74 10.51
C VAL A 305 12.07 3.60 9.48
N TRP A 306 11.21 4.52 9.93
CA TRP A 306 10.36 5.31 9.04
C TRP A 306 11.02 6.63 8.64
N GLY A 307 11.18 6.83 7.33
CA GLY A 307 11.65 8.08 6.73
C GLY A 307 10.48 8.93 6.23
N PRO A 308 10.61 10.27 6.22
CA PRO A 308 9.58 11.19 5.73
C PRO A 308 9.52 11.26 4.19
N SER A 309 10.48 10.64 3.49
CA SER A 309 10.55 10.47 2.03
C SER A 309 11.54 9.37 1.68
N PRO A 310 11.60 8.89 0.42
CA PRO A 310 12.60 7.91 -0.02
C PRO A 310 14.05 8.32 0.30
N LYS A 311 14.37 9.60 0.20
CA LYS A 311 15.70 10.15 0.54
C LYS A 311 15.82 10.62 1.99
N SER A 312 14.73 10.53 2.76
CA SER A 312 14.62 11.02 4.14
C SER A 312 15.03 12.49 4.28
N ASP A 313 14.71 13.31 3.30
CA ASP A 313 15.12 14.71 3.16
C ASP A 313 13.91 15.64 2.98
N GLN A 314 12.74 15.23 3.49
CA GLN A 314 11.49 15.99 3.41
C GLN A 314 10.86 16.14 4.81
N PRO A 315 9.84 16.99 4.96
CA PRO A 315 9.11 17.12 6.22
C PRO A 315 8.35 15.85 6.62
N GLY A 316 8.29 15.59 7.92
CA GLY A 316 7.51 14.51 8.50
C GLY A 316 6.06 14.89 8.81
N SER A 317 5.36 13.96 9.46
CA SER A 317 4.04 14.19 10.06
C SER A 317 3.94 13.49 11.41
N GLN A 318 2.91 13.79 12.19
CA GLN A 318 2.55 12.94 13.31
C GLN A 318 1.82 11.69 12.79
N SER A 319 1.97 10.63 13.55
CA SER A 319 1.53 9.28 13.23
C SER A 319 0.76 8.73 14.42
N SER A 320 -0.32 7.98 14.17
CA SER A 320 -0.91 7.19 15.24
C SER A 320 0.11 6.16 15.73
N PHE A 321 0.18 5.95 17.04
CA PHE A 321 1.02 4.92 17.64
C PHE A 321 0.34 4.41 18.92
N THR A 322 -0.19 3.20 18.87
CA THR A 322 -1.01 2.65 19.97
C THR A 322 -0.66 1.20 20.23
N ALA A 323 -0.65 0.80 21.50
CA ALA A 323 -0.46 -0.60 21.90
C ALA A 323 -1.83 -1.25 22.12
N VAL A 324 -2.04 -2.42 21.52
CA VAL A 324 -3.31 -3.16 21.55
C VAL A 324 -3.05 -4.65 21.73
N THR A 325 -4.07 -5.42 22.09
CA THR A 325 -4.00 -6.89 22.13
C THR A 325 -4.98 -7.44 21.10
N ILE A 326 -4.47 -8.13 20.09
CA ILE A 326 -5.25 -8.75 19.02
C ILE A 326 -4.93 -10.24 19.03
N GLU A 327 -5.95 -11.09 19.02
CA GLU A 327 -5.80 -12.55 19.12
C GLU A 327 -4.95 -12.98 20.35
N GLY A 328 -5.02 -12.25 21.47
CA GLY A 328 -4.20 -12.53 22.66
C GLY A 328 -2.71 -12.16 22.54
N MET A 329 -2.26 -11.64 21.40
CA MET A 329 -0.91 -11.11 21.22
C MET A 329 -0.90 -9.59 21.41
N ARG A 330 0.00 -9.11 22.26
CA ARG A 330 0.21 -7.67 22.42
C ARG A 330 1.04 -7.16 21.26
N VAL A 331 0.60 -6.09 20.62
CA VAL A 331 1.22 -5.48 19.44
C VAL A 331 1.07 -3.96 19.48
N MET A 332 1.77 -3.27 18.59
CA MET A 332 1.62 -1.86 18.31
C MET A 332 1.08 -1.68 16.89
N LEU A 333 0.12 -0.77 16.76
CA LEU A 333 -0.36 -0.27 15.48
C LEU A 333 0.18 1.13 15.27
N PHE A 334 0.73 1.37 14.09
CA PHE A 334 1.37 2.61 13.72
C PHE A 334 0.93 3.05 12.33
N THR A 335 0.68 4.34 12.10
CA THR A 335 0.36 4.86 10.76
C THR A 335 1.43 5.80 10.27
N HIS A 336 1.85 5.72 9.01
CA HIS A 336 2.86 6.62 8.47
C HIS A 336 2.68 6.82 6.98
N PRO A 337 2.67 8.09 6.51
CA PRO A 337 2.51 8.35 5.11
C PRO A 337 3.81 8.11 4.34
N LEU A 338 3.67 7.53 3.15
CA LEU A 338 4.66 7.63 2.11
C LEU A 338 4.69 9.07 1.57
N ASN A 339 5.79 9.44 0.94
CA ASN A 339 5.98 10.79 0.40
C ASN A 339 6.88 10.75 -0.83
N PHE A 340 6.28 10.39 -1.95
CA PHE A 340 6.91 10.37 -3.26
C PHE A 340 6.75 11.69 -4.00
N LYS A 341 5.73 12.49 -3.66
CA LYS A 341 5.52 13.84 -4.22
C LYS A 341 6.51 14.88 -3.68
N GLY A 342 7.11 14.64 -2.51
CA GLY A 342 8.05 15.52 -1.85
C GLY A 342 7.38 16.70 -1.14
N ARG A 343 8.19 17.48 -0.42
CA ARG A 343 7.74 18.59 0.44
C ARG A 343 6.65 18.11 1.41
N TRP A 344 5.64 18.96 1.65
CA TRP A 344 4.54 18.72 2.57
C TRP A 344 3.41 17.84 1.99
N LEU A 345 3.62 17.26 0.79
CA LEU A 345 2.67 16.40 0.07
C LEU A 345 2.87 14.93 0.46
N ARG A 346 2.41 14.59 1.67
CA ARG A 346 2.51 13.27 2.31
C ARG A 346 1.40 12.37 1.81
N ASP A 347 1.64 11.74 0.66
CA ASP A 347 0.65 11.08 -0.18
C ASP A 347 -0.15 9.94 0.50
N ARG A 348 0.45 8.76 0.62
CA ARG A 348 -0.20 7.48 0.89
C ARG A 348 -0.04 7.09 2.34
N LEU A 349 -1.10 7.17 3.14
CA LEU A 349 -1.07 6.78 4.53
C LEU A 349 -1.07 5.26 4.66
N ASN A 350 -0.01 4.68 5.21
CA ASN A 350 0.07 3.25 5.46
C ASN A 350 -0.15 2.91 6.93
N LEU A 351 -0.80 1.77 7.17
CA LEU A 351 -0.90 1.12 8.48
C LEU A 351 0.21 0.08 8.64
N TRP A 352 0.81 0.04 9.82
CA TRP A 352 1.91 -0.83 10.20
C TRP A 352 1.57 -1.58 11.49
N LEU A 353 2.07 -2.81 11.57
CA LEU A 353 1.93 -3.72 12.70
C LEU A 353 3.32 -4.11 13.20
N THR A 354 3.53 -4.08 14.52
CA THR A 354 4.78 -4.55 15.12
C THR A 354 4.57 -5.08 16.53
N ASP A 355 5.35 -6.06 16.94
CA ASP A 355 5.46 -6.54 18.33
C ASP A 355 6.73 -6.02 19.01
N ASN A 356 7.27 -4.89 18.54
CA ASN A 356 8.58 -4.37 18.91
C ASN A 356 9.76 -5.29 18.52
N GLN A 357 9.57 -6.21 17.56
CA GLN A 357 10.66 -7.00 16.97
C GLN A 357 10.46 -7.09 15.45
N ARG A 358 9.34 -7.68 15.04
CA ARG A 358 8.87 -7.83 13.66
C ARG A 358 8.09 -6.59 13.26
N ILE A 359 8.19 -6.19 12.00
CA ILE A 359 7.51 -5.00 11.45
C ILE A 359 6.88 -5.36 10.11
N TYR A 360 5.55 -5.35 10.08
CA TYR A 360 4.73 -5.64 8.92
C TYR A 360 4.03 -4.39 8.39
N ASN A 361 4.02 -4.19 7.08
CA ASN A 361 3.23 -3.16 6.41
C ASN A 361 1.86 -3.75 6.08
N VAL A 362 0.82 -3.33 6.79
CA VAL A 362 -0.53 -3.86 6.61
C VAL A 362 -1.11 -3.46 5.26
N GLY A 363 -0.83 -2.22 4.84
CA GLY A 363 -1.34 -1.69 3.59
C GLY A 363 -1.63 -0.21 3.68
N GLN A 364 -2.14 0.34 2.58
CA GLN A 364 -2.55 1.73 2.49
C GLN A 364 -3.97 1.90 3.05
N VAL A 365 -4.20 2.96 3.83
CA VAL A 365 -5.52 3.29 4.42
C VAL A 365 -6.17 4.48 3.71
N SER A 366 -5.38 5.43 3.20
CA SER A 366 -5.89 6.50 2.33
C SER A 366 -6.15 5.98 0.92
N ILE A 367 -6.95 6.67 0.10
CA ILE A 367 -7.09 6.32 -1.32
C ILE A 367 -6.09 7.14 -2.13
N GLY A 368 -5.47 6.51 -3.14
CA GLY A 368 -4.57 7.18 -4.07
C GLY A 368 -3.54 8.06 -3.36
N ASP A 369 -3.37 9.29 -3.83
CA ASP A 369 -2.43 10.25 -3.28
C ASP A 369 -3.06 11.42 -2.48
N GLU A 370 -4.19 11.16 -1.82
CA GLU A 370 -5.05 12.09 -1.04
C GLU A 370 -4.36 12.98 0.03
N ASN A 371 -3.04 12.88 0.18
CA ASN A 371 -2.20 13.71 1.03
C ASN A 371 -2.60 13.60 2.52
N SER A 372 -2.52 12.37 3.03
CA SER A 372 -3.02 11.96 4.33
C SER A 372 -1.94 11.99 5.42
N ALA A 373 -1.63 13.19 5.91
CA ALA A 373 -0.49 13.41 6.78
C ALA A 373 -0.66 12.91 8.23
N TYR A 374 -1.78 13.26 8.89
CA TYR A 374 -2.03 12.96 10.30
C TYR A 374 -3.18 11.96 10.44
N SER A 375 -3.12 11.12 11.46
CA SER A 375 -4.14 10.10 11.69
C SER A 375 -4.18 9.60 13.13
N SER A 376 -5.29 8.97 13.49
CA SER A 376 -5.50 8.32 14.78
C SER A 376 -6.21 6.99 14.58
N VAL A 377 -5.59 5.91 15.05
CA VAL A 377 -6.11 4.54 14.99
C VAL A 377 -6.75 4.17 16.32
N LEU A 378 -7.91 3.53 16.26
CA LEU A 378 -8.63 3.00 17.41
C LEU A 378 -8.95 1.54 17.18
N TYR A 379 -8.56 0.69 18.13
CA TYR A 379 -9.03 -0.69 18.23
C TYR A 379 -9.94 -0.82 19.44
N LYS A 380 -11.18 -1.28 19.23
CA LYS A 380 -12.16 -1.54 20.30
C LYS A 380 -13.08 -2.68 19.88
N ASP A 381 -13.47 -3.53 20.83
CA ASP A 381 -14.48 -4.57 20.63
C ASP A 381 -14.22 -5.46 19.39
N ASP A 382 -12.96 -5.87 19.20
CA ASP A 382 -12.48 -6.64 18.03
C ASP A 382 -12.74 -5.96 16.67
N LYS A 383 -12.77 -4.62 16.66
CA LYS A 383 -12.94 -3.79 15.47
C LYS A 383 -11.85 -2.74 15.40
N LEU A 384 -11.39 -2.47 14.17
CA LEU A 384 -10.33 -1.52 13.89
C LEU A 384 -10.87 -0.32 13.10
N TYR A 385 -10.47 0.88 13.52
CA TYR A 385 -10.89 2.14 12.93
C TYR A 385 -9.71 3.07 12.74
N CYS A 386 -9.81 3.98 11.78
CA CYS A 386 -8.85 5.06 11.57
C CYS A 386 -9.59 6.37 11.28
N LEU A 387 -9.19 7.45 11.93
CA LEU A 387 -9.56 8.81 11.57
C LEU A 387 -8.32 9.49 10.99
N HIS A 388 -8.35 9.86 9.70
CA HIS A 388 -7.18 10.45 9.04
C HIS A 388 -7.52 11.72 8.24
N GLU A 389 -6.52 12.58 8.09
CA GLU A 389 -6.60 13.76 7.22
C GLU A 389 -6.63 13.35 5.74
N ILE A 390 -7.30 14.15 4.92
CA ILE A 390 -7.10 14.22 3.48
C ILE A 390 -7.01 15.70 3.06
N ASN A 391 -6.17 16.02 2.09
CA ASN A 391 -5.90 17.39 1.66
C ASN A 391 -6.01 17.54 0.13
N THR A 392 -6.74 18.57 -0.28
CA THR A 392 -6.77 19.07 -1.65
C THR A 392 -6.63 20.58 -1.59
N ASN A 393 -5.58 21.12 -2.23
CA ASN A 393 -5.31 22.56 -2.30
C ASN A 393 -5.31 23.27 -0.94
N GLU A 394 -4.69 22.66 0.07
CA GLU A 394 -4.61 23.17 1.45
C GLU A 394 -5.98 23.34 2.13
N VAL A 395 -6.96 22.53 1.75
CA VAL A 395 -8.26 22.44 2.41
C VAL A 395 -8.41 21.02 2.92
N TYR A 396 -8.65 20.83 4.22
CA TYR A 396 -8.55 19.52 4.88
C TYR A 396 -9.90 18.99 5.35
N SER A 397 -10.21 17.74 5.00
CA SER A 397 -11.26 16.94 5.63
C SER A 397 -10.66 15.89 6.57
N LEU A 398 -11.48 15.36 7.48
CA LEU A 398 -11.16 14.14 8.23
C LEU A 398 -12.08 13.00 7.81
N VAL A 399 -11.47 11.88 7.49
CA VAL A 399 -12.13 10.65 7.04
C VAL A 399 -12.11 9.64 8.16
N PHE A 400 -13.29 9.13 8.49
CA PHE A 400 -13.46 7.98 9.37
C PHE A 400 -13.54 6.71 8.54
N ALA A 401 -12.64 5.77 8.78
CA ALA A 401 -12.56 4.48 8.11
C ALA A 401 -12.76 3.32 9.09
N ARG A 402 -13.55 2.32 8.68
CA ARG A 402 -13.71 1.02 9.34
C ARG A 402 -12.79 0.04 8.61
N LEU A 403 -11.78 -0.46 9.30
CA LEU A 403 -10.67 -1.23 8.73
C LEU A 403 -10.87 -2.73 8.95
N VAL A 404 -11.96 -3.27 8.39
CA VAL A 404 -12.37 -4.67 8.56
C VAL A 404 -11.39 -5.62 7.86
N GLY A 405 -11.08 -5.36 6.59
CA GLY A 405 -10.15 -6.17 5.82
C GLY A 405 -8.72 -6.08 6.36
N GLU A 406 -8.27 -4.91 6.79
CA GLU A 406 -6.94 -4.73 7.38
C GLU A 406 -6.81 -5.48 8.71
N LEU A 407 -7.86 -5.51 9.54
CA LEU A 407 -7.86 -6.30 10.77
C LEU A 407 -7.75 -7.81 10.47
N ARG A 408 -8.42 -8.30 9.41
CA ARG A 408 -8.29 -9.69 8.97
C ARG A 408 -6.86 -10.02 8.55
N ILE A 409 -6.22 -9.13 7.78
CA ILE A 409 -4.81 -9.26 7.39
C ILE A 409 -3.93 -9.30 8.64
N ILE A 410 -4.14 -8.39 9.60
CA ILE A 410 -3.41 -8.38 10.87
C ILE A 410 -3.55 -9.72 11.60
N LYS A 411 -4.77 -10.24 11.77
CA LYS A 411 -5.01 -11.53 12.44
C LYS A 411 -4.27 -12.69 11.76
N SER A 412 -4.32 -12.73 10.42
CA SER A 412 -3.58 -13.72 9.61
C SER A 412 -2.07 -13.65 9.83
N VAL A 413 -1.48 -12.45 9.84
CA VAL A 413 -0.05 -12.24 10.08
C VAL A 413 0.33 -12.67 11.50
N LEU A 414 -0.47 -12.30 12.51
CA LEU A 414 -0.21 -12.70 13.89
C LEU A 414 -0.30 -14.21 14.09
N GLN A 415 -1.16 -14.89 13.34
CA GLN A 415 -1.22 -16.35 13.38
C GLN A 415 0.06 -16.97 12.82
N SER A 416 0.57 -16.47 11.70
CA SER A 416 1.88 -16.87 11.16
C SER A 416 3.00 -16.67 12.18
N TRP A 417 3.03 -15.51 12.86
CA TRP A 417 4.04 -15.23 13.89
C TRP A 417 3.98 -16.23 15.06
N LYS A 418 2.79 -16.51 15.58
CA LYS A 418 2.59 -17.50 16.65
C LYS A 418 2.98 -18.89 16.22
N ASN A 419 2.60 -19.31 15.02
CA ASN A 419 2.87 -20.65 14.52
C ASN A 419 4.38 -20.89 14.44
N TRP A 420 5.12 -19.97 13.84
CA TRP A 420 6.58 -20.07 13.76
C TRP A 420 7.27 -19.95 15.10
N ASP A 421 6.84 -19.03 15.97
CA ASP A 421 7.43 -18.92 17.31
C ASP A 421 7.16 -20.17 18.16
N SER A 422 5.94 -20.70 18.10
CA SER A 422 5.58 -21.94 18.80
C SER A 422 6.35 -23.13 18.25
N HIS A 423 6.54 -23.22 16.93
CA HIS A 423 7.33 -24.27 16.31
C HIS A 423 8.77 -24.22 16.80
N LEU A 424 9.46 -23.09 16.63
CA LEU A 424 10.87 -22.92 16.99
C LEU A 424 11.11 -23.11 18.50
N SER A 425 10.22 -22.59 19.35
CA SER A 425 10.32 -22.75 20.80
C SER A 425 9.95 -24.16 21.30
N SER A 426 9.28 -24.98 20.49
CA SER A 426 8.97 -26.37 20.81
C SER A 426 10.07 -27.36 20.40
N ILE A 427 11.06 -26.91 19.62
CA ILE A 427 12.15 -27.76 19.15
C ILE A 427 12.95 -28.29 20.34
N CYS A 428 12.96 -29.61 20.48
CA CYS A 428 13.71 -30.29 21.52
C CYS A 428 15.15 -30.53 21.07
N THR A 429 16.03 -29.58 21.39
CA THR A 429 17.44 -29.62 21.00
C THR A 429 18.15 -30.82 21.65
N PRO A 430 18.93 -31.60 20.90
CA PRO A 430 19.76 -32.66 21.48
C PRO A 430 20.75 -32.12 22.51
N ALA A 431 20.67 -32.58 23.77
CA ALA A 431 21.64 -32.19 24.81
C ALA A 431 23.07 -32.67 24.51
N ASP A 432 23.20 -33.85 23.89
CA ASP A 432 24.45 -34.42 23.39
C ASP A 432 24.18 -35.11 22.04
N PRO A 433 24.82 -34.70 20.93
CA PRO A 433 24.67 -35.38 19.65
C PRO A 433 25.11 -36.85 19.68
N ALA A 434 26.02 -37.23 20.59
CA ALA A 434 26.50 -38.60 20.74
C ALA A 434 25.58 -39.50 21.58
N ALA A 435 24.65 -38.93 22.35
CA ALA A 435 23.73 -39.69 23.20
C ALA A 435 22.61 -40.36 22.38
N SER A 436 22.26 -41.58 22.81
CA SER A 436 21.12 -42.33 22.27
C SER A 436 19.81 -41.54 22.44
N SER A 437 18.83 -41.74 21.54
CA SER A 437 17.54 -41.03 21.59
C SER A 437 16.79 -41.24 22.91
N SER A 438 16.99 -42.37 23.58
CA SER A 438 16.38 -42.70 24.87
C SER A 438 17.00 -41.98 26.07
N GLU A 439 18.25 -41.52 25.97
CA GLU A 439 18.96 -40.79 27.03
C GLU A 439 18.94 -39.27 26.81
N ARG A 440 18.39 -38.83 25.69
CA ARG A 440 18.42 -37.43 25.23
C ARG A 440 17.40 -36.61 26.02
N GLY A 441 17.84 -36.02 27.13
CA GLY A 441 17.13 -34.91 27.76
C GLY A 441 16.91 -33.77 26.77
N CYS A 442 15.84 -33.00 26.95
CA CYS A 442 15.55 -31.85 26.11
C CYS A 442 16.50 -30.69 26.45
N GLY A 443 17.32 -30.28 25.50
CA GLY A 443 18.16 -29.09 25.62
C GLY A 443 17.36 -27.79 25.53
N PRO A 444 18.03 -26.64 25.58
CA PRO A 444 17.40 -25.33 25.39
C PRO A 444 16.70 -25.25 24.03
N ALA A 445 15.53 -24.63 23.97
CA ALA A 445 14.81 -24.41 22.71
C ALA A 445 15.48 -23.33 21.84
N VAL A 446 15.14 -23.31 20.55
CA VAL A 446 15.58 -22.22 19.66
C VAL A 446 14.95 -20.92 20.13
N THR A 447 15.79 -19.91 20.39
CA THR A 447 15.31 -18.61 20.85
C THR A 447 14.60 -17.86 19.72
N THR A 448 13.40 -17.37 20.01
CA THR A 448 12.65 -16.44 19.14
C THR A 448 12.90 -15.00 19.56
N VAL A 449 13.58 -14.77 20.68
CA VAL A 449 13.88 -13.42 21.18
C VAL A 449 14.84 -12.73 20.22
N GLY A 450 14.35 -11.64 19.62
CA GLY A 450 15.05 -10.85 18.63
C GLY A 450 14.98 -11.40 17.21
N LEU A 451 14.23 -12.49 16.96
CA LEU A 451 14.06 -13.05 15.61
C LEU A 451 13.08 -12.18 14.81
N VAL A 452 13.52 -11.61 13.69
CA VAL A 452 12.74 -10.62 12.91
C VAL A 452 12.42 -11.03 11.48
N GLY A 453 13.03 -12.12 11.01
CA GLY A 453 12.86 -12.62 9.65
C GLY A 453 13.39 -14.04 9.53
N PHE A 454 12.74 -14.84 8.70
CA PHE A 454 13.08 -16.24 8.50
C PHE A 454 12.78 -16.67 7.06
N LEU A 455 13.82 -16.93 6.27
CA LEU A 455 13.70 -17.44 4.91
C LEU A 455 13.91 -18.95 4.91
N SER A 456 12.87 -19.71 4.56
CA SER A 456 12.92 -21.17 4.53
C SER A 456 12.24 -21.76 3.30
N GLY A 457 11.06 -22.37 3.41
CA GLY A 457 10.46 -23.17 2.34
C GLY A 457 9.74 -22.40 1.22
N ASN A 458 9.18 -21.21 1.49
CA ASN A 458 8.35 -20.48 0.52
C ASN A 458 9.21 -19.57 -0.35
N ALA A 459 9.29 -19.90 -1.65
CA ALA A 459 10.02 -19.11 -2.62
C ALA A 459 9.44 -19.30 -4.04
N SER A 460 9.43 -18.22 -4.80
CA SER A 460 9.25 -18.20 -6.25
C SER A 460 10.61 -18.05 -6.96
N GLN A 461 10.64 -18.01 -8.29
CA GLN A 461 11.90 -17.88 -9.04
C GLN A 461 12.72 -16.63 -8.63
N ASN A 462 12.04 -15.53 -8.28
CA ASN A 462 12.67 -14.23 -8.05
C ASN A 462 12.49 -13.71 -6.61
N VAL A 463 11.75 -14.43 -5.76
CA VAL A 463 11.45 -14.01 -4.39
C VAL A 463 11.60 -15.18 -3.43
N TRP A 464 12.38 -15.00 -2.37
CA TRP A 464 12.37 -15.86 -1.20
C TRP A 464 11.53 -15.20 -0.12
N GLU A 465 10.40 -15.82 0.22
CA GLU A 465 9.45 -15.25 1.15
C GLU A 465 9.92 -15.40 2.60
N ASP A 466 9.69 -14.35 3.36
CA ASP A 466 9.86 -14.38 4.81
C ASP A 466 8.65 -15.05 5.44
N ALA A 467 8.90 -16.10 6.21
CA ALA A 467 7.92 -16.86 6.97
C ALA A 467 7.10 -15.99 7.93
N TYR A 468 7.68 -14.90 8.45
CA TYR A 468 7.00 -13.89 9.27
C TYR A 468 6.32 -12.80 8.43
N ARG A 469 6.38 -12.88 7.10
CA ARG A 469 5.81 -11.96 6.13
C ARG A 469 6.32 -10.52 6.24
N CYS A 470 7.45 -10.29 6.91
CA CYS A 470 7.99 -8.94 7.12
C CYS A 470 8.72 -8.46 5.88
N VAL A 471 9.88 -9.03 5.54
CA VAL A 471 10.69 -8.57 4.39
C VAL A 471 11.12 -9.77 3.57
N ASN A 472 10.66 -9.88 2.33
CA ASN A 472 11.13 -10.92 1.44
C ASN A 472 12.54 -10.58 0.91
N ALA A 473 13.30 -11.61 0.51
CA ALA A 473 14.53 -11.46 -0.24
C ALA A 473 14.27 -11.63 -1.74
N SER A 474 15.03 -10.94 -2.59
CA SER A 474 15.01 -11.17 -4.04
C SER A 474 16.05 -12.24 -4.40
N THR A 475 15.74 -13.12 -5.35
CA THR A 475 16.61 -14.22 -5.77
C THR A 475 16.94 -14.15 -7.25
N ALA A 476 18.04 -14.80 -7.63
CA ALA A 476 18.40 -15.05 -9.02
C ALA A 476 19.02 -16.44 -9.14
N ASN A 477 18.71 -17.15 -10.24
CA ASN A 477 19.20 -18.51 -10.53
C ASN A 477 19.07 -19.47 -9.34
N ALA A 478 17.87 -19.50 -8.75
CA ALA A 478 17.54 -20.28 -7.59
C ALA A 478 16.56 -21.41 -7.94
N GLU A 479 16.88 -22.62 -7.50
CA GLU A 479 16.04 -23.80 -7.56
C GLU A 479 15.49 -24.09 -6.16
N ARG A 480 14.18 -24.29 -6.02
CA ARG A 480 13.57 -24.61 -4.73
C ARG A 480 14.03 -25.98 -4.25
N VAL A 481 14.43 -26.06 -2.99
CA VAL A 481 14.70 -27.32 -2.29
C VAL A 481 13.94 -27.32 -0.95
N PRO A 482 13.80 -28.46 -0.26
CA PRO A 482 13.19 -28.46 1.07
C PRO A 482 13.90 -27.46 1.99
N ASN A 483 13.12 -26.55 2.58
CA ASN A 483 13.56 -25.56 3.57
C ASN A 483 14.59 -24.53 3.04
N GLY A 484 14.67 -24.33 1.73
CA GLY A 484 15.53 -23.29 1.16
C GLY A 484 15.72 -23.33 -0.34
N LEU A 485 16.88 -22.85 -0.79
CA LEU A 485 17.19 -22.66 -2.20
C LEU A 485 18.55 -23.26 -2.56
N LYS A 486 18.64 -23.84 -3.75
CA LYS A 486 19.88 -24.24 -4.40
C LYS A 486 20.22 -23.23 -5.48
N PHE A 487 21.37 -22.59 -5.36
CA PHE A 487 21.90 -21.71 -6.38
C PHE A 487 22.81 -22.53 -7.30
N ALA A 488 22.48 -22.55 -8.59
CA ALA A 488 23.23 -23.26 -9.60
C ALA A 488 23.47 -22.32 -10.79
N GLY A 489 24.69 -21.80 -10.89
CA GLY A 489 25.13 -21.03 -12.05
C GLY A 489 25.64 -19.63 -11.73
N VAL A 490 25.92 -18.89 -12.80
CA VAL A 490 26.49 -17.54 -12.77
C VAL A 490 25.53 -16.57 -12.10
N GLY A 491 25.98 -15.87 -11.05
CA GLY A 491 25.18 -14.84 -10.37
C GLY A 491 24.05 -15.39 -9.50
N GLY A 492 24.05 -16.69 -9.22
CA GLY A 492 23.05 -17.33 -8.36
C GLY A 492 23.19 -16.90 -6.90
N GLY A 493 22.09 -16.40 -6.33
CA GLY A 493 22.06 -15.94 -4.94
C GLY A 493 20.77 -15.24 -4.54
N ALA A 494 20.74 -14.76 -3.30
CA ALA A 494 19.65 -13.98 -2.74
C ALA A 494 20.15 -12.66 -2.14
N LEU A 495 19.34 -11.61 -2.22
CA LEU A 495 19.57 -10.30 -1.61
C LEU A 495 18.41 -9.97 -0.67
N TRP A 496 18.72 -9.81 0.61
CA TRP A 496 17.74 -9.49 1.64
C TRP A 496 17.90 -8.02 2.07
N PRO A 497 16.99 -7.12 1.63
CA PRO A 497 17.27 -5.69 1.66
C PRO A 497 17.24 -5.09 3.07
N VAL A 498 18.17 -4.15 3.32
CA VAL A 498 18.22 -3.31 4.52
C VAL A 498 17.94 -1.86 4.14
N SER A 499 18.93 -1.10 3.68
CA SER A 499 18.72 0.29 3.25
C SER A 499 18.02 0.40 1.88
N GLN A 500 18.12 -0.65 1.06
CA GLN A 500 17.46 -0.76 -0.26
C GLN A 500 15.93 -0.83 -0.18
N GLN A 501 15.33 -0.95 1.01
CA GLN A 501 13.88 -0.81 1.21
C GLN A 501 13.37 0.63 0.95
N GLY A 502 14.26 1.61 0.75
CA GLY A 502 13.89 2.98 0.41
C GLY A 502 13.45 3.80 1.62
N GLN A 503 12.24 4.37 1.56
CA GLN A 503 11.71 5.28 2.58
C GLN A 503 11.68 4.63 3.98
N ASN A 504 11.12 3.42 4.06
CA ASN A 504 10.93 2.69 5.31
C ASN A 504 11.88 1.48 5.35
N GLN A 505 12.76 1.43 6.35
CA GLN A 505 13.84 0.45 6.45
C GLN A 505 13.64 -0.41 7.71
N ARG A 506 12.89 -1.51 7.59
CA ARG A 506 12.51 -2.37 8.73
C ARG A 506 13.70 -3.00 9.43
N TYR A 507 14.75 -3.33 8.68
CA TYR A 507 15.95 -3.99 9.21
C TYR A 507 17.11 -3.02 9.48
N ARG A 508 16.82 -1.73 9.64
CA ARG A 508 17.85 -0.72 9.88
C ARG A 508 18.66 -0.95 11.17
N PHE A 509 18.10 -1.69 12.12
CA PHE A 509 18.80 -2.14 13.33
C PHE A 509 20.13 -2.84 13.02
N ALA A 510 20.25 -3.47 11.84
CA ALA A 510 21.44 -4.21 11.43
C ALA A 510 22.71 -3.32 11.41
N ASN A 511 22.54 -2.01 11.30
CA ASN A 511 23.65 -1.06 11.41
C ASN A 511 24.23 -0.93 12.84
N HIS A 512 23.54 -1.49 13.84
CA HIS A 512 23.91 -1.43 15.26
C HIS A 512 24.21 -2.81 15.83
N ALA A 513 23.32 -3.77 15.59
CA ALA A 513 23.51 -5.17 15.95
C ALA A 513 22.69 -6.10 15.05
N PHE A 514 23.21 -7.27 14.72
CA PHE A 514 22.44 -8.35 14.10
C PHE A 514 23.11 -9.71 14.32
N THR A 515 22.35 -10.78 14.13
CA THR A 515 22.89 -12.12 13.88
C THR A 515 22.17 -12.72 12.68
N LEU A 516 22.92 -13.09 11.65
CA LEU A 516 22.44 -13.78 10.46
C LEU A 516 22.92 -15.22 10.52
N VAL A 517 22.00 -16.16 10.37
CA VAL A 517 22.23 -17.60 10.51
C VAL A 517 21.79 -18.29 9.24
N ALA A 518 22.55 -19.26 8.73
CA ALA A 518 22.13 -20.09 7.62
C ALA A 518 22.81 -21.47 7.66
N SER A 519 22.11 -22.51 7.22
CA SER A 519 22.71 -23.80 6.89
C SER A 519 23.11 -23.81 5.42
N VAL A 520 24.33 -24.21 5.11
CA VAL A 520 24.89 -24.17 3.75
C VAL A 520 25.54 -25.50 3.38
N THR A 521 25.42 -25.90 2.12
CA THR A 521 26.13 -27.04 1.55
C THR A 521 26.76 -26.60 0.24
N ILE A 522 28.08 -26.79 0.12
CA ILE A 522 28.85 -26.46 -1.09
C ILE A 522 28.96 -27.73 -1.94
N HIS A 523 28.51 -27.66 -3.20
CA HIS A 523 28.45 -28.82 -4.10
C HIS A 523 29.63 -28.90 -5.08
N GLU A 524 30.32 -27.79 -5.30
CA GLU A 524 31.47 -27.72 -6.20
C GLU A 524 32.48 -26.69 -5.69
N ALA A 525 33.77 -26.98 -5.86
CA ALA A 525 34.82 -26.02 -5.55
C ALA A 525 34.79 -24.86 -6.55
N PRO A 526 34.85 -23.61 -6.07
CA PRO A 526 34.81 -22.46 -6.95
C PRO A 526 36.17 -22.32 -7.65
N ARG A 527 36.21 -21.55 -8.75
CA ARG A 527 37.47 -21.24 -9.45
C ARG A 527 38.28 -20.15 -8.74
N ASP A 528 37.58 -19.23 -8.08
CA ASP A 528 38.12 -18.11 -7.33
C ASP A 528 37.32 -17.97 -6.03
N ALA A 529 37.88 -17.28 -5.03
CA ALA A 529 37.20 -17.01 -3.76
C ALA A 529 35.79 -16.42 -3.97
N THR A 530 34.77 -17.20 -3.61
CA THR A 530 33.38 -16.92 -3.95
C THR A 530 32.58 -16.54 -2.70
N PRO A 531 31.76 -15.45 -2.73
CA PRO A 531 30.93 -15.07 -1.60
C PRO A 531 29.91 -16.17 -1.25
N LEU A 532 29.69 -16.38 0.05
CA LEU A 532 28.71 -17.34 0.55
C LEU A 532 27.59 -16.67 1.35
N LEU A 533 27.94 -15.84 2.33
CA LEU A 533 26.98 -15.15 3.18
C LEU A 533 27.60 -13.84 3.69
N GLY A 534 26.84 -12.76 3.80
CA GLY A 534 27.37 -11.52 4.36
C GLY A 534 26.45 -10.31 4.33
N ALA A 535 26.97 -9.20 4.83
CA ALA A 535 26.36 -7.87 4.81
C ALA A 535 27.16 -6.93 3.91
N SER A 536 26.49 -6.34 2.93
CA SER A 536 27.09 -5.36 2.01
C SER A 536 26.77 -3.92 2.42
N LEU A 537 27.68 -2.99 2.14
CA LEU A 537 27.51 -1.55 2.31
C LEU A 537 27.12 -0.84 0.99
N ASP A 538 27.22 -1.54 -0.14
CA ASP A 538 26.92 -1.00 -1.46
C ASP A 538 26.09 -1.97 -2.30
N SER A 539 25.34 -1.43 -3.26
CA SER A 539 24.50 -2.22 -4.16
C SER A 539 25.29 -3.15 -5.06
N SER A 540 26.52 -2.78 -5.44
CA SER A 540 27.41 -3.65 -6.21
C SER A 540 28.04 -4.77 -5.39
N GLY A 541 28.04 -4.67 -4.05
CA GLY A 541 28.73 -5.66 -3.22
C GLY A 541 30.26 -5.58 -3.23
N GLY A 542 30.81 -4.47 -3.73
CA GLY A 542 32.24 -4.21 -3.71
C GLY A 542 32.76 -3.88 -2.30
N LYS A 543 31.89 -3.37 -1.42
CA LYS A 543 32.21 -2.94 -0.06
C LYS A 543 31.46 -3.81 0.94
N LYS A 544 32.12 -4.85 1.42
CA LYS A 544 31.56 -5.79 2.41
C LYS A 544 31.87 -5.30 3.83
N LEU A 545 30.89 -5.43 4.73
CA LEU A 545 31.04 -5.11 6.15
C LEU A 545 31.51 -6.33 6.94
N LEU A 546 30.78 -7.42 6.81
CA LEU A 546 31.03 -8.70 7.47
C LEU A 546 30.56 -9.80 6.53
N GLY A 547 31.34 -10.86 6.38
CA GLY A 547 30.92 -11.96 5.53
C GLY A 547 31.87 -13.14 5.54
N LEU A 548 31.47 -14.16 4.80
CA LEU A 548 32.21 -15.39 4.58
C LEU A 548 32.24 -15.69 3.08
N SER A 549 33.42 -16.04 2.60
CA SER A 549 33.65 -16.59 1.27
C SER A 549 34.36 -17.95 1.40
N TYR A 550 34.39 -18.71 0.34
CA TYR A 550 35.06 -20.01 0.26
C TYR A 550 35.90 -20.06 -1.03
N ASP A 551 37.04 -20.76 -1.00
CA ASP A 551 38.01 -20.74 -2.10
C ASP A 551 38.28 -22.13 -2.71
N GLU A 552 39.03 -22.14 -3.80
CA GLU A 552 39.41 -23.33 -4.57
C GLU A 552 40.30 -24.32 -3.78
N LYS A 553 40.90 -23.88 -2.66
CA LYS A 553 41.78 -24.67 -1.80
C LYS A 553 41.04 -25.29 -0.61
N HIS A 554 39.71 -25.22 -0.62
CA HIS A 554 38.86 -25.73 0.43
C HIS A 554 39.05 -25.01 1.78
N GLN A 555 39.39 -23.72 1.76
CA GLN A 555 39.54 -22.89 2.97
C GLN A 555 38.42 -21.85 3.08
N TRP A 556 38.10 -21.46 4.31
CA TRP A 556 37.19 -20.35 4.56
C TRP A 556 37.93 -19.01 4.47
N GLN A 557 37.25 -18.02 3.93
CA GLN A 557 37.75 -16.66 3.71
C GLN A 557 36.82 -15.67 4.43
N PRO A 558 36.97 -15.48 5.75
CA PRO A 558 36.15 -14.54 6.48
C PRO A 558 36.56 -13.10 6.17
N ILE A 559 35.58 -12.19 6.23
CA ILE A 559 35.76 -10.76 5.93
C ILE A 559 35.29 -9.98 7.16
N TYR A 560 36.21 -9.24 7.78
CA TYR A 560 35.94 -8.37 8.93
C TYR A 560 36.29 -6.92 8.56
N GLY A 561 35.31 -6.21 7.99
CA GLY A 561 35.52 -4.86 7.45
C GLY A 561 36.53 -4.85 6.31
N SER A 562 37.42 -3.85 6.29
CA SER A 562 38.48 -3.71 5.28
C SER A 562 39.78 -4.44 5.64
N THR A 563 39.82 -5.13 6.77
CA THR A 563 41.02 -5.83 7.26
C THR A 563 41.22 -7.13 6.48
N PRO A 564 42.36 -7.32 5.80
CA PRO A 564 42.69 -8.61 5.20
C PRO A 564 42.83 -9.65 6.30
N VAL A 565 42.12 -10.77 6.17
CA VAL A 565 42.26 -11.92 7.07
C VAL A 565 42.74 -13.11 6.26
N THR A 566 43.67 -13.87 6.84
CA THR A 566 44.20 -15.07 6.20
C THR A 566 43.11 -16.15 6.09
N PRO A 567 43.15 -16.97 5.02
CA PRO A 567 42.23 -18.09 4.89
C PRO A 567 42.40 -19.02 6.09
N THR A 568 41.30 -19.50 6.67
CA THR A 568 41.31 -20.23 7.93
C THR A 568 40.29 -21.36 7.92
N GLY A 569 40.53 -22.40 8.70
CA GLY A 569 39.73 -23.62 8.68
C GLY A 569 39.69 -24.33 7.31
N SER A 570 38.87 -25.36 7.21
CA SER A 570 38.65 -26.10 5.98
C SER A 570 37.18 -26.45 5.78
N TRP A 571 36.76 -26.54 4.52
CA TRP A 571 35.44 -27.01 4.12
C TRP A 571 35.53 -28.22 3.18
N GLU A 572 34.45 -28.96 3.04
CA GLU A 572 34.37 -30.19 2.24
C GLU A 572 33.15 -30.15 1.34
N THR A 573 33.30 -30.60 0.09
CA THR A 573 32.21 -30.71 -0.87
C THR A 573 31.15 -31.70 -0.39
N GLY A 574 29.88 -31.33 -0.48
CA GLY A 574 28.72 -32.13 -0.08
C GLY A 574 28.45 -32.13 1.43
N LYS A 575 29.35 -31.57 2.25
CA LYS A 575 29.12 -31.42 3.69
C LYS A 575 28.28 -30.18 3.98
N ARG A 576 27.34 -30.32 4.91
CA ARG A 576 26.54 -29.21 5.43
C ARG A 576 27.28 -28.52 6.57
N TYR A 577 27.25 -27.19 6.56
CA TYR A 577 27.82 -26.32 7.58
C TYR A 577 26.76 -25.37 8.12
N HIS A 578 26.86 -25.03 9.40
CA HIS A 578 26.08 -23.96 10.02
C HIS A 578 26.91 -22.70 10.09
N VAL A 579 26.49 -21.67 9.37
CA VAL A 579 27.20 -20.39 9.30
C VAL A 579 26.43 -19.34 10.09
N VAL A 580 27.14 -18.67 11.00
CA VAL A 580 26.59 -17.53 11.75
C VAL A 580 27.48 -16.32 11.58
N LEU A 581 26.89 -15.21 11.16
CA LEU A 581 27.53 -13.90 11.13
C LEU A 581 26.85 -13.03 12.18
N THR A 582 27.61 -12.48 13.11
CA THR A 582 27.06 -11.59 14.12
C THR A 582 27.86 -10.32 14.23
N MET A 583 27.16 -9.20 14.39
CA MET A 583 27.77 -7.92 14.66
C MET A 583 27.05 -7.25 15.82
N SER A 584 27.80 -6.66 16.73
CA SER A 584 27.27 -5.80 17.80
C SER A 584 28.33 -4.79 18.21
N ASN A 585 27.93 -3.54 18.46
CA ASN A 585 28.85 -2.47 18.84
C ASN A 585 30.05 -2.35 17.87
N LYS A 586 29.81 -2.56 16.56
CA LYS A 586 30.81 -2.54 15.48
C LYS A 586 31.85 -3.66 15.54
N ILE A 587 31.66 -4.65 16.42
CA ILE A 587 32.48 -5.85 16.51
C ILE A 587 31.79 -6.95 15.72
N GLY A 588 32.49 -7.56 14.75
CA GLY A 588 32.00 -8.63 13.91
C GLY A 588 32.62 -9.98 14.27
N SER A 589 31.85 -11.05 14.14
CA SER A 589 32.30 -12.44 14.36
C SER A 589 31.65 -13.37 13.34
N VAL A 590 32.37 -14.43 12.97
CA VAL A 590 31.90 -15.49 12.07
C VAL A 590 32.07 -16.82 12.76
N TYR A 591 31.02 -17.64 12.81
CA TYR A 591 31.06 -18.98 13.38
C TYR A 591 30.73 -20.02 12.32
N ILE A 592 31.39 -21.17 12.41
CA ILE A 592 31.12 -22.38 11.63
C ILE A 592 30.87 -23.50 12.62
N ASP A 593 29.72 -24.16 12.50
CA ASP A 593 29.32 -25.30 13.33
C ASP A 593 29.37 -25.00 14.84
N GLY A 594 29.08 -23.74 15.19
CA GLY A 594 29.07 -23.24 16.57
C GLY A 594 30.40 -22.67 17.06
N GLU A 595 31.49 -22.88 16.31
CA GLU A 595 32.84 -22.43 16.71
C GLU A 595 33.28 -21.18 15.96
N PRO A 596 33.90 -20.19 16.62
CA PRO A 596 34.34 -18.96 15.97
C PRO A 596 35.53 -19.19 15.04
N LEU A 597 35.49 -18.60 13.84
CA LEU A 597 36.64 -18.53 12.94
C LEU A 597 37.69 -17.53 13.42
N GLU A 598 38.93 -17.72 12.99
CA GLU A 598 40.03 -16.80 13.22
C GLU A 598 39.69 -15.38 12.73
N GLY A 599 39.99 -14.38 13.55
CA GLY A 599 39.63 -12.97 13.31
C GLY A 599 38.27 -12.57 13.89
N SER A 600 37.46 -13.50 14.40
CA SER A 600 36.22 -13.14 15.12
C SER A 600 36.51 -12.25 16.33
N GLY A 601 35.64 -11.26 16.56
CA GLY A 601 35.80 -10.26 17.61
C GLY A 601 36.52 -8.99 17.14
N GLN A 602 36.79 -8.84 15.83
CA GLN A 602 37.41 -7.64 15.27
C GLN A 602 36.41 -6.49 15.02
N THR A 603 36.91 -5.26 15.07
CA THR A 603 36.13 -4.08 14.68
C THR A 603 35.94 -4.04 13.16
N VAL A 604 34.69 -4.07 12.70
CA VAL A 604 34.33 -4.03 11.27
C VAL A 604 34.03 -2.61 10.76
N VAL A 605 33.85 -1.63 11.66
CA VAL A 605 33.65 -0.21 11.33
C VAL A 605 34.63 0.68 12.10
N PRO A 606 35.76 1.10 11.49
CA PRO A 606 36.84 1.80 12.21
C PRO A 606 36.54 3.27 12.53
N ASP A 607 35.82 3.98 11.65
CA ASP A 607 35.76 5.46 11.66
C ASP A 607 34.80 6.08 12.69
N GLY A 608 34.33 5.31 13.67
CA GLY A 608 33.36 5.76 14.66
C GLY A 608 31.93 6.01 14.12
N ARG A 609 31.76 6.06 12.79
CA ARG A 609 30.47 6.23 12.11
C ARG A 609 29.59 4.98 12.26
N THR A 610 28.29 5.17 12.12
CA THR A 610 27.34 4.06 11.95
C THR A 610 27.39 3.60 10.49
N PRO A 611 27.52 2.29 10.20
CA PRO A 611 27.46 1.78 8.84
C PRO A 611 26.07 2.00 8.23
N ASP A 612 25.97 1.86 6.90
CA ASP A 612 24.71 1.85 6.17
C ASP A 612 24.66 0.60 5.29
N ILE A 613 24.21 -0.51 5.87
CA ILE A 613 24.08 -1.80 5.20
C ILE A 613 23.01 -1.69 4.11
N SER A 614 23.37 -2.04 2.87
CA SER A 614 22.45 -2.06 1.74
C SER A 614 21.52 -3.27 1.79
N HIS A 615 22.10 -4.46 2.00
CA HIS A 615 21.41 -5.74 2.05
C HIS A 615 22.32 -6.80 2.69
N PHE A 616 21.71 -7.88 3.16
CA PHE A 616 22.40 -9.15 3.34
C PHE A 616 22.42 -9.91 2.01
N TYR A 617 23.49 -10.63 1.72
CA TYR A 617 23.61 -11.45 0.53
C TYR A 617 23.83 -12.92 0.90
N VAL A 618 23.29 -13.81 0.08
CA VAL A 618 23.45 -15.26 0.14
C VAL A 618 23.92 -15.75 -1.23
N GLY A 619 24.97 -16.56 -1.28
CA GLY A 619 25.58 -17.06 -2.51
C GLY A 619 26.42 -16.02 -3.27
N GLY A 620 26.88 -16.42 -4.46
CA GLY A 620 27.69 -15.65 -5.38
C GLY A 620 26.84 -14.70 -6.22
N TYR A 621 26.19 -13.76 -5.53
CA TYR A 621 25.35 -12.74 -6.12
C TYR A 621 26.08 -11.94 -7.20
N LYS A 622 25.29 -11.40 -8.13
CA LYS A 622 25.75 -10.70 -9.33
C LYS A 622 26.57 -9.44 -8.99
N ARG A 623 27.89 -9.54 -9.13
CA ARG A 623 28.76 -8.40 -9.45
C ARG A 623 28.84 -8.27 -10.97
N SER A 624 28.45 -7.13 -11.51
CA SER A 624 28.42 -6.90 -12.96
C SER A 624 29.80 -7.04 -13.62
N ASP A 625 30.87 -6.79 -12.86
CA ASP A 625 32.27 -6.90 -13.29
C ASP A 625 32.85 -8.32 -13.11
N MET A 626 32.31 -9.12 -12.19
CA MET A 626 32.82 -10.44 -11.83
C MET A 626 31.65 -11.40 -11.55
N PRO A 627 31.08 -12.03 -12.58
CA PRO A 627 30.07 -13.06 -12.42
C PRO A 627 30.65 -14.27 -11.65
N THR A 628 30.34 -14.38 -10.36
CA THR A 628 30.70 -15.56 -9.58
C THR A 628 29.71 -16.68 -9.84
N ILE A 629 30.21 -17.89 -10.05
CA ILE A 629 29.38 -19.09 -10.17
C ILE A 629 29.22 -19.65 -8.76
N SER A 630 27.98 -19.83 -8.31
CA SER A 630 27.70 -20.50 -7.05
C SER A 630 27.02 -21.83 -7.29
N HIS A 631 27.55 -22.85 -6.61
CA HIS A 631 27.01 -24.19 -6.53
C HIS A 631 26.77 -24.52 -5.06
N VAL A 632 25.82 -23.82 -4.45
CA VAL A 632 25.54 -23.94 -3.01
C VAL A 632 24.05 -24.11 -2.76
N THR A 633 23.71 -24.97 -1.82
CA THR A 633 22.38 -25.02 -1.23
C THR A 633 22.39 -24.27 0.08
N VAL A 634 21.38 -23.42 0.30
CA VAL A 634 21.20 -22.68 1.54
C VAL A 634 19.81 -22.96 2.09
N ASN A 635 19.76 -23.38 3.35
CA ASN A 635 18.55 -23.69 4.08
C ASN A 635 18.44 -22.81 5.33
N ASN A 636 17.20 -22.51 5.72
CA ASN A 636 16.86 -21.89 7.00
C ASN A 636 17.70 -20.65 7.33
N VAL A 637 17.44 -19.54 6.63
CA VAL A 637 18.14 -18.28 6.90
C VAL A 637 17.38 -17.49 7.97
N LEU A 638 17.95 -17.33 9.16
CA LEU A 638 17.36 -16.58 10.27
C LEU A 638 18.06 -15.23 10.46
N LEU A 639 17.29 -14.18 10.70
CA LEU A 639 17.81 -12.85 11.02
C LEU A 639 17.34 -12.39 12.40
N TYR A 640 18.30 -12.15 13.28
CA TYR A 640 18.07 -11.59 14.60
C TYR A 640 18.54 -10.13 14.67
N ASN A 641 17.81 -9.30 15.42
CA ASN A 641 18.14 -7.89 15.67
C ASN A 641 19.12 -7.67 16.85
N ARG A 642 19.81 -8.72 17.27
CA ARG A 642 20.77 -8.71 18.38
C ARG A 642 21.88 -9.71 18.14
N GLN A 643 22.93 -9.60 18.94
CA GLN A 643 23.95 -10.64 19.06
C GLN A 643 23.39 -11.84 19.84
N LEU A 644 23.60 -13.04 19.30
CA LEU A 644 23.38 -14.29 20.02
C LEU A 644 24.64 -14.67 20.80
N ASN A 645 24.46 -15.25 21.98
CA ASN A 645 25.57 -15.79 22.76
C ASN A 645 25.99 -17.19 22.24
N ALA A 646 27.11 -17.72 22.75
CA ALA A 646 27.64 -19.01 22.30
C ALA A 646 26.69 -20.19 22.55
N GLU A 647 25.91 -20.17 23.64
CA GLU A 647 24.93 -21.22 23.95
C GLU A 647 23.75 -21.18 22.97
N GLU A 648 23.22 -20.00 22.66
CA GLU A 648 22.18 -19.81 21.65
C GLU A 648 22.64 -20.26 20.25
N ILE A 649 23.87 -19.91 19.87
CA ILE A 649 24.49 -20.33 18.60
C ILE A 649 24.65 -21.85 18.54
N ARG A 650 25.09 -22.47 19.63
CA ARG A 650 25.21 -23.94 19.73
C ARG A 650 23.85 -24.62 19.65
N THR A 651 22.83 -24.07 20.29
CA THR A 651 21.45 -24.57 20.21
C THR A 651 20.93 -24.56 18.78
N LEU A 652 21.13 -23.45 18.04
CA LEU A 652 20.77 -23.37 16.62
C LEU A 652 21.51 -24.43 15.79
N PHE A 653 22.82 -24.59 16.02
CA PHE A 653 23.63 -25.60 15.34
C PHE A 653 23.09 -27.02 15.56
N LEU A 654 22.73 -27.38 16.80
CA LEU A 654 22.23 -28.72 17.13
C LEU A 654 20.80 -28.98 16.64
N SER A 655 20.06 -27.93 16.27
CA SER A 655 18.64 -27.99 15.87
C SER A 655 18.39 -27.79 14.37
N GLN A 656 19.44 -27.69 13.55
CA GLN A 656 19.34 -27.35 12.12
C GLN A 656 18.34 -28.19 11.32
N ASP A 657 18.27 -29.50 11.60
CA ASP A 657 17.39 -30.43 10.89
C ASP A 657 15.91 -30.26 11.27
N LEU A 658 15.61 -29.54 12.37
CA LEU A 658 14.26 -29.37 12.92
C LEU A 658 13.70 -27.95 12.71
N ILE A 659 14.56 -26.96 12.42
CA ILE A 659 14.14 -25.55 12.25
C ILE A 659 13.14 -25.40 11.10
N GLY A 660 13.49 -25.98 9.94
CA GLY A 660 12.73 -25.81 8.71
C GLY A 660 11.64 -26.86 8.48
N THR A 661 11.58 -27.93 9.27
CA THR A 661 10.48 -28.90 9.13
C THR A 661 9.22 -28.14 9.47
N GLU A 662 8.41 -27.83 8.46
CA GLU A 662 7.08 -27.31 8.71
C GLU A 662 6.45 -28.20 9.76
N ALA A 663 5.95 -27.58 10.84
CA ALA A 663 5.03 -28.29 11.70
C ALA A 663 4.01 -28.93 10.76
N HIS A 664 3.60 -30.17 11.03
CA HIS A 664 2.37 -30.73 10.48
C HIS A 664 1.14 -29.92 10.93
N MET A 665 1.19 -28.59 10.80
CA MET A 665 0.06 -27.70 10.75
C MET A 665 -0.56 -27.92 9.38
N ASP A 666 -1.31 -29.02 9.31
CA ASP A 666 -2.57 -29.04 8.60
C ASP A 666 -3.35 -27.78 9.01
N SER A 667 -3.10 -26.67 8.34
CA SER A 667 -4.21 -25.85 7.92
C SER A 667 -4.37 -26.09 6.44
N SER A 668 -5.53 -26.62 6.08
CA SER A 668 -6.34 -26.04 5.02
C SER A 668 -6.11 -24.51 4.95
N SER A 669 -5.09 -24.09 4.23
CA SER A 669 -4.80 -22.78 3.67
C SER A 669 -3.29 -22.68 3.40
N ASP A 670 -2.97 -22.40 2.14
CA ASP A 670 -1.75 -21.70 1.75
C ASP A 670 -0.42 -22.45 1.90
N SER A 671 -0.19 -23.44 1.04
CA SER A 671 1.14 -23.76 0.52
C SER A 671 1.03 -24.61 -0.76
N SER A 672 1.34 -23.99 -1.91
CA SER A 672 1.67 -24.64 -3.19
C SER A 672 0.71 -25.77 -3.64
N ALA A 673 -0.54 -25.46 -3.99
CA ALA A 673 -1.49 -26.49 -4.38
C ALA A 673 -1.55 -26.71 -5.90
N HIS A 674 -0.55 -27.42 -6.43
CA HIS A 674 -0.85 -28.43 -7.46
C HIS A 674 -1.67 -29.54 -6.78
N GLY A 675 -2.97 -29.33 -6.59
CA GLY A 675 -3.80 -30.32 -5.89
C GLY A 675 -5.19 -29.81 -5.55
N THR A 676 -6.18 -30.42 -6.21
CA THR A 676 -7.59 -30.65 -5.87
C THR A 676 -8.34 -29.66 -4.93
N PRO A 677 -9.55 -29.21 -5.32
CA PRO A 677 -10.05 -27.85 -5.06
C PRO A 677 -11.06 -27.75 -3.91
N SER A 678 -11.00 -26.66 -3.14
CA SER A 678 -12.13 -26.17 -2.33
C SER A 678 -12.08 -24.66 -2.05
N ILE A 679 -11.12 -23.91 -2.62
CA ILE A 679 -10.90 -22.49 -2.32
C ILE A 679 -10.69 -21.76 -3.67
N PRO A 680 -11.24 -20.55 -3.86
CA PRO A 680 -10.93 -19.71 -5.03
C PRO A 680 -9.42 -19.60 -5.26
N VAL A 681 -9.01 -19.73 -6.52
CA VAL A 681 -7.63 -19.55 -6.96
C VAL A 681 -7.53 -18.12 -7.47
N ASP A 682 -6.83 -17.28 -6.72
CA ASP A 682 -6.47 -15.90 -7.08
C ASP A 682 -4.95 -15.86 -7.23
N SER A 683 -4.48 -15.55 -8.43
CA SER A 683 -3.08 -15.23 -8.67
C SER A 683 -2.96 -13.77 -9.11
N SER A 684 -2.35 -12.95 -8.25
CA SER A 684 -2.02 -11.56 -8.56
C SER A 684 -0.51 -11.36 -8.61
N ALA A 685 -0.02 -10.78 -9.71
CA ALA A 685 1.36 -10.36 -9.85
C ALA A 685 1.44 -8.83 -9.96
N HIS A 686 2.25 -8.22 -9.09
CA HIS A 686 2.53 -6.80 -9.08
C HIS A 686 4.03 -6.56 -9.29
N GLY A 687 4.39 -5.90 -10.39
CA GLY A 687 5.78 -5.59 -10.72
C GLY A 687 6.02 -4.10 -10.94
N THR A 688 7.09 -3.58 -10.33
CA THR A 688 7.66 -2.24 -10.63
C THR A 688 9.13 -2.22 -11.13
N PRO A 689 9.79 -3.33 -11.51
CA PRO A 689 11.02 -3.29 -12.29
C PRO A 689 10.95 -4.01 -13.65
N SER A 690 12.01 -3.87 -14.45
CA SER A 690 12.17 -4.12 -15.91
C SER A 690 12.01 -5.58 -16.40
N THR A 691 11.20 -6.40 -15.74
CA THR A 691 10.91 -7.78 -16.15
C THR A 691 9.43 -7.94 -16.45
N PRO A 692 9.04 -8.76 -17.45
CA PRO A 692 7.64 -9.06 -17.73
C PRO A 692 6.89 -9.48 -16.47
N VAL A 693 5.63 -9.05 -16.35
CA VAL A 693 4.73 -9.48 -15.28
C VAL A 693 3.79 -10.50 -15.90
N ASP A 694 3.81 -11.71 -15.37
CA ASP A 694 3.04 -12.86 -15.84
C ASP A 694 2.28 -13.44 -14.63
N SER A 695 0.97 -13.61 -14.79
CA SER A 695 0.07 -14.27 -13.84
C SER A 695 -0.69 -15.38 -14.54
N SER A 696 -0.58 -16.62 -14.06
CA SER A 696 -1.35 -17.75 -14.61
C SER A 696 -2.10 -18.50 -13.50
N ALA A 697 -3.40 -18.71 -13.68
CA ALA A 697 -4.23 -19.51 -12.78
C ALA A 697 -4.86 -20.71 -13.51
N HIS A 698 -4.70 -21.92 -12.96
CA HIS A 698 -5.25 -23.16 -13.52
C HIS A 698 -6.09 -23.91 -12.46
N ALA A 699 -7.35 -24.25 -12.74
CA ALA A 699 -8.16 -25.06 -11.81
C ALA A 699 -9.20 -25.99 -12.48
N THR A 700 -9.45 -27.14 -11.85
CA THR A 700 -10.49 -28.12 -12.21
C THR A 700 -11.01 -28.83 -10.95
N PRO A 701 -12.29 -28.76 -10.48
CA PRO A 701 -13.42 -27.83 -10.71
C PRO A 701 -13.96 -27.15 -9.40
N SER A 702 -15.12 -26.44 -9.51
CA SER A 702 -16.02 -25.85 -8.47
C SER A 702 -15.73 -24.46 -7.88
N THR A 703 -14.61 -23.81 -8.19
CA THR A 703 -14.29 -22.47 -7.64
C THR A 703 -13.94 -21.46 -8.72
N PRO A 704 -14.18 -20.15 -8.51
CA PRO A 704 -13.73 -19.10 -9.41
C PRO A 704 -12.22 -19.17 -9.62
N VAL A 705 -11.81 -18.89 -10.85
CA VAL A 705 -10.40 -18.73 -11.24
C VAL A 705 -10.23 -17.29 -11.65
N ASP A 706 -9.41 -16.55 -10.92
CA ASP A 706 -9.09 -15.15 -11.18
C ASP A 706 -7.57 -15.02 -11.33
N SER A 707 -7.15 -14.34 -12.40
CA SER A 707 -5.75 -14.01 -12.66
C SER A 707 -5.63 -12.54 -13.00
N SER A 708 -4.85 -11.81 -12.21
CA SER A 708 -4.61 -10.39 -12.45
C SER A 708 -3.12 -10.09 -12.55
N ALA A 709 -2.74 -9.32 -13.56
CA ALA A 709 -1.38 -8.85 -13.76
C ALA A 709 -1.35 -7.33 -13.86
N HIS A 710 -0.57 -6.69 -12.99
CA HIS A 710 -0.46 -5.23 -12.92
C HIS A 710 1.00 -4.78 -12.97
N SER A 711 1.33 -3.90 -13.92
CA SER A 711 2.67 -3.32 -14.02
C SER A 711 2.71 -1.85 -14.48
N THR A 712 3.75 -1.15 -14.06
CA THR A 712 4.03 0.26 -14.41
C THR A 712 5.56 0.47 -14.47
N PRO A 713 6.33 -0.35 -15.24
CA PRO A 713 6.86 0.14 -16.54
C PRO A 713 7.36 -0.92 -17.59
N SER A 714 7.62 -0.46 -18.83
CA SER A 714 8.47 -0.96 -19.94
C SER A 714 8.50 -2.45 -20.40
N THR A 715 7.81 -3.39 -19.76
CA THR A 715 7.81 -4.82 -20.18
C THR A 715 6.40 -5.42 -20.27
N PRO A 716 6.22 -6.52 -21.02
CA PRO A 716 4.91 -7.12 -21.25
C PRO A 716 4.15 -7.46 -19.96
N VAL A 717 2.83 -7.34 -20.01
CA VAL A 717 1.91 -7.83 -18.98
C VAL A 717 1.09 -8.94 -19.62
N ASP A 718 1.12 -10.11 -19.02
CA ASP A 718 0.40 -11.31 -19.46
C ASP A 718 -0.41 -11.85 -18.28
N SER A 719 -1.69 -12.14 -18.51
CA SER A 719 -2.57 -12.79 -17.54
C SER A 719 -3.33 -13.91 -18.22
N SER A 720 -3.32 -15.11 -17.64
CA SER A 720 -4.02 -16.28 -18.19
C SER A 720 -4.79 -17.05 -17.12
N ALA A 721 -6.06 -17.34 -17.41
CA ALA A 721 -6.91 -18.18 -16.58
C ALA A 721 -7.46 -19.37 -17.37
N HIS A 722 -7.18 -20.60 -16.92
CA HIS A 722 -7.74 -21.80 -17.53
C HIS A 722 -8.45 -22.69 -16.50
N GLY A 723 -9.65 -23.17 -16.83
CA GLY A 723 -10.28 -24.17 -15.99
C GLY A 723 -11.57 -24.78 -16.52
N THR A 724 -12.07 -25.80 -15.84
CA THR A 724 -13.39 -26.40 -16.13
C THR A 724 -14.36 -26.34 -14.92
N PRO A 725 -14.63 -25.16 -14.32
CA PRO A 725 -15.39 -25.08 -13.06
C PRO A 725 -16.89 -24.83 -13.30
N SER A 726 -17.72 -25.02 -12.27
CA SER A 726 -19.14 -24.61 -12.30
C SER A 726 -19.35 -23.12 -12.01
N THR A 727 -18.28 -22.33 -12.00
CA THR A 727 -18.19 -20.91 -11.56
C THR A 727 -17.21 -20.13 -12.47
N PRO A 728 -17.28 -18.78 -12.51
CA PRO A 728 -16.66 -17.95 -13.55
C PRO A 728 -15.14 -18.07 -13.64
N VAL A 729 -14.61 -17.82 -14.83
CA VAL A 729 -13.17 -17.70 -15.13
C VAL A 729 -12.94 -16.27 -15.60
N ASP A 730 -12.08 -15.54 -14.91
CA ASP A 730 -11.76 -14.13 -15.18
C ASP A 730 -10.24 -13.97 -15.33
N SER A 731 -9.82 -13.21 -16.33
CA SER A 731 -8.43 -12.82 -16.52
C SER A 731 -8.33 -11.35 -16.87
N SER A 732 -7.53 -10.61 -16.10
CA SER A 732 -7.34 -9.18 -16.27
C SER A 732 -5.86 -8.79 -16.33
N ALA A 733 -5.48 -8.05 -17.36
CA ALA A 733 -4.15 -7.49 -17.53
C ALA A 733 -4.25 -5.97 -17.64
N HIS A 734 -3.58 -5.27 -16.72
CA HIS A 734 -3.59 -3.82 -16.69
C HIS A 734 -2.17 -3.25 -16.60
N GLY A 735 -1.80 -2.38 -17.54
CA GLY A 735 -0.52 -1.71 -17.46
C GLY A 735 -0.31 -0.54 -18.40
N THR A 736 0.77 0.20 -18.15
CA THR A 736 1.33 1.21 -19.07
C THR A 736 2.71 0.77 -19.60
N PRO A 737 2.90 -0.46 -20.10
CA PRO A 737 4.21 -0.91 -20.56
C PRO A 737 4.61 -0.22 -21.87
N SER A 738 5.88 -0.33 -22.27
CA SER A 738 6.31 0.07 -23.62
C SER A 738 6.02 -1.03 -24.66
N THR A 739 5.48 -2.17 -24.22
CA THR A 739 5.28 -3.42 -24.99
C THR A 739 3.88 -4.00 -24.73
N THR A 740 3.62 -5.27 -25.03
CA THR A 740 2.29 -5.88 -25.08
C THR A 740 1.55 -5.97 -23.74
N VAL A 741 0.22 -5.89 -23.78
CA VAL A 741 -0.70 -6.30 -22.70
C VAL A 741 -1.58 -7.40 -23.27
N ASP A 742 -1.59 -8.58 -22.66
CA ASP A 742 -2.30 -9.77 -23.12
C ASP A 742 -3.11 -10.37 -21.96
N SER A 743 -4.36 -10.72 -22.23
CA SER A 743 -5.25 -11.43 -21.31
C SER A 743 -5.90 -12.60 -22.04
N SER A 744 -5.91 -13.78 -21.43
CA SER A 744 -6.57 -14.96 -21.98
C SER A 744 -7.37 -15.74 -20.94
N ALA A 745 -8.62 -16.06 -21.27
CA ALA A 745 -9.49 -16.86 -20.42
C ALA A 745 -10.07 -18.05 -21.20
N HIS A 746 -9.83 -19.28 -20.72
CA HIS A 746 -10.33 -20.50 -21.36
C HIS A 746 -11.06 -21.41 -20.37
N GLY A 747 -12.23 -21.93 -20.76
CA GLY A 747 -12.84 -22.99 -19.97
C GLY A 747 -14.03 -23.71 -20.57
N THR A 748 -14.59 -24.67 -19.83
CA THR A 748 -15.88 -25.30 -20.15
C THR A 748 -16.88 -25.13 -18.99
N PRO A 749 -17.27 -23.90 -18.60
CA PRO A 749 -17.97 -23.68 -17.36
C PRO A 749 -19.50 -23.66 -17.53
N SER A 750 -20.22 -23.77 -16.42
CA SER A 750 -21.68 -23.50 -16.33
C SER A 750 -22.00 -22.02 -16.04
N THR A 751 -21.00 -21.13 -16.10
CA THR A 751 -21.00 -19.69 -15.77
C THR A 751 -20.06 -18.92 -16.70
N PRO A 752 -20.11 -17.57 -16.77
CA PRO A 752 -19.38 -16.78 -17.79
C PRO A 752 -17.85 -16.95 -17.78
N VAL A 753 -17.26 -16.74 -18.95
CA VAL A 753 -15.80 -16.57 -19.16
C VAL A 753 -15.59 -15.13 -19.61
N ASP A 754 -14.77 -14.39 -18.88
CA ASP A 754 -14.45 -12.98 -19.14
C ASP A 754 -12.94 -12.81 -19.26
N SER A 755 -12.51 -12.01 -20.24
CA SER A 755 -11.13 -11.59 -20.40
C SER A 755 -11.11 -10.10 -20.69
N SER A 756 -10.29 -9.36 -19.95
CA SER A 756 -10.14 -7.92 -20.13
C SER A 756 -8.67 -7.50 -20.18
N ALA A 757 -8.31 -6.75 -21.21
CA ALA A 757 -6.98 -6.18 -21.36
C ALA A 757 -7.05 -4.65 -21.49
N HIS A 758 -6.39 -3.94 -20.57
CA HIS A 758 -6.35 -2.49 -20.59
C HIS A 758 -4.93 -1.96 -20.51
N GLY A 759 -4.57 -1.10 -21.46
CA GLY A 759 -3.30 -0.41 -21.35
C GLY A 759 -3.10 0.77 -22.28
N THR A 760 -1.97 1.45 -22.07
CA THR A 760 -1.43 2.49 -22.96
C THR A 760 -0.08 2.05 -23.54
N PRO A 761 0.04 0.84 -24.12
CA PRO A 761 1.33 0.37 -24.61
C PRO A 761 1.83 1.08 -25.86
N SER A 762 3.09 0.84 -26.24
CA SER A 762 3.60 1.25 -27.56
C SER A 762 3.46 0.16 -28.63
N THR A 763 2.98 -1.06 -28.29
CA THR A 763 2.83 -2.17 -29.25
C THR A 763 1.42 -2.71 -29.45
N THR A 764 0.84 -3.53 -28.56
CA THR A 764 -0.45 -4.24 -28.76
C THR A 764 -1.20 -4.41 -27.43
N VAL A 765 -2.53 -4.41 -27.50
CA VAL A 765 -3.43 -4.88 -26.44
C VAL A 765 -4.30 -5.98 -27.04
N ASP A 766 -4.25 -7.17 -26.47
CA ASP A 766 -4.96 -8.36 -26.94
C ASP A 766 -5.78 -8.96 -25.78
N SER A 767 -6.99 -9.40 -26.07
CA SER A 767 -7.86 -10.11 -25.13
C SER A 767 -8.59 -11.24 -25.84
N SER A 768 -8.50 -12.45 -25.29
CA SER A 768 -9.13 -13.63 -25.86
C SER A 768 -9.94 -14.43 -24.83
N ALA A 769 -11.17 -14.79 -25.19
CA ALA A 769 -12.05 -15.61 -24.36
C ALA A 769 -12.60 -16.80 -25.15
N HIS A 770 -12.45 -18.01 -24.62
CA HIS A 770 -12.91 -19.25 -25.26
C HIS A 770 -13.72 -20.15 -24.31
N ALA A 771 -14.92 -20.57 -24.74
CA ALA A 771 -15.72 -21.52 -23.97
C ALA A 771 -16.46 -22.61 -24.79
N THR A 772 -16.65 -23.79 -24.19
CA THR A 772 -17.49 -24.88 -24.73
C THR A 772 -18.34 -25.54 -23.62
N PRO A 773 -19.64 -25.82 -23.85
CA PRO A 773 -20.77 -24.92 -24.00
C PRO A 773 -21.51 -24.66 -22.65
N SER A 774 -22.07 -23.45 -22.44
CA SER A 774 -23.37 -23.18 -21.74
C SER A 774 -23.59 -21.70 -21.33
N THR A 775 -22.58 -20.82 -21.41
CA THR A 775 -22.62 -19.48 -20.77
C THR A 775 -22.00 -18.36 -21.60
N PRO A 776 -22.27 -17.08 -21.25
CA PRO A 776 -21.75 -15.94 -22.00
C PRO A 776 -20.22 -15.95 -22.04
N VAL A 777 -19.69 -15.58 -23.19
CA VAL A 777 -18.26 -15.36 -23.41
C VAL A 777 -18.12 -13.89 -23.76
N ASP A 778 -17.38 -13.15 -22.94
CA ASP A 778 -17.08 -11.74 -23.14
C ASP A 778 -15.56 -11.57 -23.25
N SER A 779 -15.14 -10.75 -24.20
CA SER A 779 -13.76 -10.29 -24.30
C SER A 779 -13.77 -8.79 -24.59
N SER A 780 -12.94 -8.06 -23.84
CA SER A 780 -12.81 -6.61 -24.00
C SER A 780 -11.35 -6.17 -24.03
N ALA A 781 -11.01 -5.39 -25.05
CA ALA A 781 -9.68 -4.79 -25.19
C ALA A 781 -9.79 -3.27 -25.35
N HIS A 782 -9.08 -2.54 -24.50
CA HIS A 782 -9.10 -1.07 -24.46
C HIS A 782 -7.70 -0.47 -24.48
N SER A 783 -7.47 0.47 -25.41
CA SER A 783 -6.22 1.23 -25.43
C SER A 783 -6.33 2.69 -25.84
N THR A 784 -5.37 3.49 -25.38
CA THR A 784 -5.22 4.90 -25.75
C THR A 784 -3.74 5.20 -26.03
N PRO A 785 -3.43 6.13 -26.94
CA PRO A 785 -3.29 5.90 -28.37
C PRO A 785 -1.92 5.31 -28.76
N SER A 786 -1.85 4.28 -29.63
CA SER A 786 -0.76 3.99 -30.60
C SER A 786 -0.68 2.52 -31.08
N THR A 787 -1.59 1.62 -30.69
CA THR A 787 -1.39 0.16 -30.82
C THR A 787 -2.58 -0.56 -31.44
N PRO A 788 -2.40 -1.67 -32.17
CA PRO A 788 -3.53 -2.53 -32.51
C PRO A 788 -4.24 -2.97 -31.23
N VAL A 789 -5.57 -3.02 -31.33
CA VAL A 789 -6.45 -3.54 -30.30
C VAL A 789 -7.18 -4.70 -30.94
N ASP A 790 -6.98 -5.89 -30.40
CA ASP A 790 -7.66 -7.11 -30.84
C ASP A 790 -8.48 -7.65 -29.67
N SER A 791 -9.68 -8.08 -29.97
CA SER A 791 -10.55 -8.77 -29.05
C SER A 791 -11.21 -9.93 -29.79
N SER A 792 -11.10 -11.13 -29.23
CA SER A 792 -11.70 -12.33 -29.80
C SER A 792 -12.51 -13.11 -28.76
N ALA A 793 -13.73 -13.48 -29.12
CA ALA A 793 -14.60 -14.32 -28.32
C ALA A 793 -15.12 -15.51 -29.13
N HIS A 794 -14.88 -16.72 -28.66
CA HIS A 794 -15.30 -17.94 -29.34
C HIS A 794 -16.02 -18.91 -28.41
N GLY A 795 -17.17 -19.40 -28.82
CA GLY A 795 -17.80 -20.51 -28.11
C GLY A 795 -19.02 -21.11 -28.78
N THR A 796 -19.59 -22.16 -28.19
CA THR A 796 -20.87 -22.76 -28.63
C THR A 796 -21.96 -22.68 -27.54
N PRO A 797 -22.25 -21.51 -26.93
CA PRO A 797 -23.06 -21.45 -25.72
C PRO A 797 -24.55 -21.40 -26.01
N SER A 798 -25.42 -21.61 -25.01
CA SER A 798 -26.87 -21.33 -25.14
C SER A 798 -27.19 -19.83 -24.99
N THR A 799 -26.19 -19.02 -24.66
CA THR A 799 -26.22 -17.61 -24.25
C THR A 799 -25.22 -16.79 -25.10
N PRO A 800 -25.23 -15.44 -25.06
CA PRO A 800 -24.54 -14.58 -26.02
C PRO A 800 -23.01 -14.71 -26.04
N VAL A 801 -22.41 -14.46 -27.21
CA VAL A 801 -20.96 -14.26 -27.37
C VAL A 801 -20.78 -12.81 -27.77
N ASP A 802 -20.02 -12.04 -26.97
CA ASP A 802 -19.74 -10.63 -27.19
C ASP A 802 -18.21 -10.42 -27.27
N SER A 803 -17.79 -9.55 -28.16
CA SER A 803 -16.40 -9.10 -28.25
C SER A 803 -16.38 -7.62 -28.55
N SER A 804 -15.65 -6.85 -27.75
CA SER A 804 -15.55 -5.40 -27.88
C SER A 804 -14.10 -4.91 -27.93
N ALA A 805 -13.76 -4.20 -28.99
CA ALA A 805 -12.46 -3.56 -29.15
C ALA A 805 -12.62 -2.06 -29.28
N HIS A 806 -12.01 -1.31 -28.35
CA HIS A 806 -12.12 0.14 -28.29
C HIS A 806 -10.74 0.80 -28.21
N GLY A 807 -10.46 1.70 -29.14
CA GLY A 807 -9.25 2.50 -29.03
C GLY A 807 -9.16 3.69 -29.98
N THR A 808 -8.16 4.53 -29.76
CA THR A 808 -7.78 5.60 -30.70
C THR A 808 -6.40 5.36 -31.35
N PRO A 809 -6.10 4.16 -31.87
CA PRO A 809 -4.75 3.83 -32.32
C PRO A 809 -4.40 4.42 -33.70
N SER A 810 -3.12 4.37 -34.08
CA SER A 810 -2.71 4.67 -35.47
C SER A 810 -2.81 3.43 -36.39
N THR A 811 -3.14 2.27 -35.83
CA THR A 811 -3.15 0.91 -36.39
C THR A 811 -4.53 0.25 -36.18
N PRO A 812 -4.81 -0.96 -36.71
CA PRO A 812 -6.18 -1.51 -36.75
C PRO A 812 -6.82 -1.77 -35.39
N VAL A 813 -8.14 -1.67 -35.34
CA VAL A 813 -8.98 -2.17 -34.24
C VAL A 813 -9.80 -3.31 -34.83
N ASP A 814 -9.63 -4.51 -34.29
CA ASP A 814 -10.32 -5.72 -34.75
C ASP A 814 -11.13 -6.30 -33.60
N SER A 815 -12.33 -6.76 -33.89
CA SER A 815 -13.15 -7.52 -32.96
C SER A 815 -13.81 -8.69 -33.70
N SER A 816 -13.65 -9.90 -33.17
CA SER A 816 -14.22 -11.10 -33.77
C SER A 816 -15.02 -11.92 -32.75
N ALA A 817 -16.24 -12.28 -33.13
CA ALA A 817 -17.12 -13.13 -32.33
C ALA A 817 -17.61 -14.31 -33.15
N HIS A 818 -17.35 -15.54 -32.69
CA HIS A 818 -17.79 -16.75 -33.38
C HIS A 818 -18.51 -17.72 -32.44
N GLY A 819 -19.68 -18.21 -32.87
CA GLY A 819 -20.33 -19.30 -32.17
C GLY A 819 -21.54 -19.91 -32.83
N THR A 820 -22.12 -20.95 -32.22
CA THR A 820 -23.39 -21.54 -32.66
C THR A 820 -24.46 -21.46 -31.57
N PRO A 821 -24.91 -20.27 -31.12
CA PRO A 821 -25.70 -20.14 -29.90
C PRO A 821 -27.22 -20.19 -30.13
N SER A 822 -28.01 -20.33 -29.06
CA SER A 822 -29.48 -20.09 -29.14
C SER A 822 -29.84 -18.60 -29.12
N THR A 823 -28.89 -17.72 -28.78
CA THR A 823 -29.03 -16.27 -28.54
C THR A 823 -27.93 -15.48 -29.31
N PRO A 824 -27.91 -14.14 -29.32
CA PRO A 824 -27.11 -13.36 -30.28
C PRO A 824 -25.59 -13.53 -30.19
N VAL A 825 -24.93 -13.38 -31.33
CA VAL A 825 -23.48 -13.15 -31.44
C VAL A 825 -23.31 -11.68 -31.82
N ASP A 826 -22.60 -10.91 -31.00
CA ASP A 826 -22.31 -9.50 -31.23
C ASP A 826 -20.80 -9.30 -31.29
N SER A 827 -20.36 -8.45 -32.21
CA SER A 827 -19.00 -7.94 -32.27
C SER A 827 -19.08 -6.45 -32.49
N SER A 828 -18.34 -5.70 -31.69
CA SER A 828 -18.23 -4.25 -31.84
C SER A 828 -16.78 -3.78 -31.86
N ALA A 829 -16.45 -2.98 -32.88
CA ALA A 829 -15.15 -2.35 -33.01
C ALA A 829 -15.33 -0.83 -33.18
N HIS A 830 -14.76 -0.06 -32.25
CA HIS A 830 -14.85 1.39 -32.27
C HIS A 830 -13.48 2.04 -32.17
N GLY A 831 -13.16 2.89 -33.15
CA GLY A 831 -11.97 3.70 -33.05
C GLY A 831 -11.88 4.86 -34.02
N THR A 832 -10.81 5.63 -33.90
CA THR A 832 -10.48 6.72 -34.85
C THR A 832 -9.12 6.50 -35.50
N PRO A 833 -8.86 5.36 -36.19
CA PRO A 833 -7.51 5.00 -36.58
C PRO A 833 -7.10 5.57 -37.93
N SER A 834 -5.81 5.47 -38.27
CA SER A 834 -5.34 5.76 -39.65
C SER A 834 -5.57 4.58 -40.62
N THR A 835 -5.85 3.39 -40.08
CA THR A 835 -6.02 2.09 -40.77
C THR A 835 -7.37 1.43 -40.39
N PRO A 836 -7.76 0.26 -40.95
CA PRO A 836 -9.12 -0.27 -40.85
C PRO A 836 -9.62 -0.53 -39.43
N VAL A 837 -10.93 -0.38 -39.26
CA VAL A 837 -11.70 -0.92 -38.13
C VAL A 837 -12.52 -2.07 -38.72
N ASP A 838 -12.32 -3.28 -38.22
CA ASP A 838 -13.00 -4.48 -38.68
C ASP A 838 -13.79 -5.08 -37.50
N SER A 839 -14.98 -5.58 -37.80
CA SER A 839 -15.81 -6.31 -36.87
C SER A 839 -16.45 -7.47 -37.63
N SER A 840 -16.21 -8.68 -37.15
CA SER A 840 -16.77 -9.89 -37.76
C SER A 840 -17.54 -10.72 -36.74
N ALA A 841 -18.74 -11.13 -37.12
CA ALA A 841 -19.59 -11.99 -36.32
C ALA A 841 -20.08 -13.18 -37.15
N HIS A 842 -19.78 -14.42 -36.73
CA HIS A 842 -20.21 -15.62 -37.45
C HIS A 842 -20.92 -16.58 -36.52
N GLY A 843 -22.09 -17.07 -36.95
CA GLY A 843 -22.74 -18.14 -36.24
C GLY A 843 -23.94 -18.77 -36.90
N THR A 844 -24.51 -19.81 -36.28
CA THR A 844 -25.77 -20.43 -36.73
C THR A 844 -26.87 -20.32 -35.65
N PRO A 845 -27.32 -19.11 -35.25
CA PRO A 845 -28.17 -18.97 -34.07
C PRO A 845 -29.66 -19.03 -34.38
N SER A 846 -30.50 -19.13 -33.35
CA SER A 846 -31.96 -18.94 -33.49
C SER A 846 -32.39 -17.45 -33.49
N THR A 847 -31.48 -16.53 -33.15
CA THR A 847 -31.67 -15.07 -33.02
C THR A 847 -30.51 -14.31 -33.71
N PRO A 848 -30.52 -12.97 -33.81
CA PRO A 848 -29.64 -12.22 -34.72
C PRO A 848 -28.14 -12.40 -34.48
N VAL A 849 -27.37 -12.37 -35.57
CA VAL A 849 -25.93 -12.11 -35.57
C VAL A 849 -25.77 -10.65 -35.96
N ASP A 850 -25.11 -9.85 -35.12
CA ASP A 850 -24.84 -8.43 -35.38
C ASP A 850 -23.33 -8.19 -35.36
N SER A 851 -22.86 -7.35 -36.26
CA SER A 851 -21.50 -6.84 -36.26
C SER A 851 -21.56 -5.34 -36.49
N SER A 852 -20.88 -4.57 -35.65
CA SER A 852 -20.85 -3.11 -35.73
C SER A 852 -19.43 -2.57 -35.72
N ALA A 853 -19.07 -1.89 -36.81
CA ALA A 853 -17.80 -1.21 -36.93
C ALA A 853 -18.03 0.30 -37.11
N HIS A 854 -17.48 1.09 -36.20
CA HIS A 854 -17.60 2.54 -36.24
C HIS A 854 -16.23 3.18 -36.17
N GLY A 855 -15.93 4.01 -37.17
CA GLY A 855 -14.73 4.81 -37.08
C GLY A 855 -14.66 5.97 -38.04
N LYS A 856 -13.54 6.69 -37.92
CA LYS A 856 -13.19 7.83 -38.78
C LYS A 856 -11.86 7.59 -39.50
N PRO A 857 -11.67 6.49 -40.26
CA PRO A 857 -10.35 6.13 -40.76
C PRO A 857 -10.05 6.78 -42.11
N SER A 858 -8.79 6.62 -42.54
CA SER A 858 -8.35 6.95 -43.91
C SER A 858 -8.62 5.80 -44.91
N THR A 859 -9.00 4.62 -44.39
CA THR A 859 -9.22 3.35 -45.08
C THR A 859 -10.60 2.76 -44.68
N PRO A 860 -11.06 1.64 -45.28
CA PRO A 860 -12.41 1.12 -45.04
C PRO A 860 -12.69 0.77 -43.58
N VAL A 861 -13.94 0.96 -43.20
CA VAL A 861 -14.58 0.36 -42.02
C VAL A 861 -15.39 -0.81 -42.58
N ASP A 862 -15.07 -2.03 -42.17
CA ASP A 862 -15.76 -3.23 -42.63
C ASP A 862 -16.49 -3.87 -41.45
N SER A 863 -17.65 -4.43 -41.75
CA SER A 863 -18.46 -5.16 -40.79
C SER A 863 -19.10 -6.33 -41.51
N SER A 864 -18.80 -7.55 -41.08
CA SER A 864 -19.29 -8.77 -41.73
C SER A 864 -20.00 -9.68 -40.74
N ALA A 865 -21.24 -10.03 -41.08
CA ALA A 865 -22.06 -10.95 -40.32
C ALA A 865 -22.52 -12.12 -41.20
N HIS A 866 -22.25 -13.35 -40.80
CA HIS A 866 -22.69 -14.54 -41.55
C HIS A 866 -23.38 -15.55 -40.65
N GLY A 867 -24.51 -16.08 -41.12
CA GLY A 867 -25.15 -17.20 -40.44
C GLY A 867 -26.30 -17.87 -41.16
N THR A 868 -26.82 -18.95 -40.56
CA THR A 868 -28.07 -19.63 -40.96
C THR A 868 -29.23 -19.42 -39.96
N PRO A 869 -29.54 -18.18 -39.52
CA PRO A 869 -30.60 -17.95 -38.53
C PRO A 869 -32.02 -18.04 -39.07
N SER A 870 -32.99 -18.09 -38.15
CA SER A 870 -34.43 -17.94 -38.43
C SER A 870 -34.89 -16.46 -38.45
N THR A 871 -34.02 -15.52 -38.11
CA THR A 871 -34.24 -14.06 -37.99
C THR A 871 -33.04 -13.29 -38.56
N PRO A 872 -33.09 -11.95 -38.76
CA PRO A 872 -32.12 -11.24 -39.59
C PRO A 872 -30.68 -11.31 -39.07
N VAL A 873 -29.75 -11.48 -40.02
CA VAL A 873 -28.33 -11.15 -39.87
C VAL A 873 -28.19 -9.67 -40.20
N ASP A 874 -27.62 -8.87 -39.31
CA ASP A 874 -27.37 -7.44 -39.54
C ASP A 874 -25.86 -7.18 -39.45
N SER A 875 -25.40 -6.22 -40.24
CA SER A 875 -24.02 -5.79 -40.28
C SER A 875 -24.03 -4.30 -40.56
N SER A 876 -23.58 -3.50 -39.60
CA SER A 876 -23.52 -2.05 -39.73
C SER A 876 -22.07 -1.57 -39.72
N ALA A 877 -21.67 -0.90 -40.79
CA ALA A 877 -20.41 -0.16 -40.85
C ALA A 877 -20.75 1.32 -41.06
N HIS A 878 -20.30 2.17 -40.15
CA HIS A 878 -20.53 3.61 -40.25
C HIS A 878 -19.21 4.38 -40.28
N SER A 879 -19.02 5.11 -41.37
CA SER A 879 -17.94 6.07 -41.56
C SER A 879 -18.51 7.47 -41.77
N THR A 880 -17.80 8.50 -41.28
CA THR A 880 -18.11 9.91 -41.57
C THR A 880 -16.84 10.69 -41.88
N PRO A 881 -16.67 11.34 -43.06
CA PRO A 881 -17.44 11.24 -44.30
C PRO A 881 -16.56 11.05 -45.57
N SER A 882 -15.61 10.11 -45.65
CA SER A 882 -14.71 10.07 -46.84
C SER A 882 -14.23 8.72 -47.37
N THR A 883 -14.66 7.59 -46.81
CA THR A 883 -14.29 6.25 -47.31
C THR A 883 -15.46 5.28 -47.25
N PRO A 884 -15.51 4.28 -48.15
CA PRO A 884 -16.56 3.28 -48.14
C PRO A 884 -16.58 2.57 -46.79
N ALA A 885 -17.74 2.61 -46.15
CA ALA A 885 -18.12 1.58 -45.21
C ALA A 885 -18.71 0.45 -46.06
N ASP A 886 -18.16 -0.75 -45.93
CA ASP A 886 -18.76 -1.95 -46.52
C ASP A 886 -19.38 -2.75 -45.39
N SER A 887 -20.55 -3.30 -45.64
CA SER A 887 -21.16 -4.23 -44.70
C SER A 887 -21.86 -5.35 -45.43
N SER A 888 -21.56 -6.58 -45.02
CA SER A 888 -22.07 -7.78 -45.68
C SER A 888 -22.76 -8.69 -44.67
N ALA A 889 -24.05 -8.90 -44.90
CA ALA A 889 -24.88 -9.83 -44.15
C ALA A 889 -25.37 -10.95 -45.08
N HIS A 890 -24.96 -12.19 -44.84
CA HIS A 890 -25.39 -13.36 -45.62
C HIS A 890 -26.17 -14.37 -44.79
N SER A 891 -27.33 -14.79 -45.32
CA SER A 891 -28.19 -15.81 -44.70
C SER A 891 -28.73 -16.84 -45.70
N THR A 892 -28.71 -18.13 -45.32
CA THR A 892 -29.34 -19.24 -46.05
C THR A 892 -30.56 -19.76 -45.26
N PRO A 893 -31.80 -19.59 -45.77
CA PRO A 893 -33.00 -20.02 -45.05
C PRO A 893 -33.11 -21.54 -44.92
N SER A 894 -33.38 -22.03 -43.72
CA SER A 894 -33.71 -23.44 -43.45
C SER A 894 -35.22 -23.64 -43.39
N THR A 895 -35.92 -23.76 -44.52
CA THR A 895 -37.35 -24.12 -44.53
C THR A 895 -37.65 -25.38 -45.33
N PRO A 896 -38.07 -26.47 -44.67
CA PRO A 896 -38.88 -27.51 -45.28
C PRO A 896 -40.35 -27.06 -45.29
N ALA A 897 -40.96 -27.08 -46.48
CA ALA A 897 -42.35 -26.72 -46.73
C ALA A 897 -43.33 -27.70 -46.05
N GLY A 898 -44.13 -27.21 -45.09
CA GLY A 898 -45.19 -27.96 -44.42
C GLY A 898 -46.56 -27.33 -44.68
N ASN A 899 -47.37 -28.03 -45.48
CA ASN A 899 -48.73 -27.69 -45.91
C ASN A 899 -49.74 -27.49 -44.76
N GLY A 900 -50.58 -26.47 -44.86
CA GLY A 900 -51.79 -26.30 -44.06
C GLY A 900 -52.67 -25.17 -44.60
N ALA A 901 -53.56 -25.52 -45.52
CA ALA A 901 -54.39 -24.61 -46.31
C ALA A 901 -55.71 -24.18 -45.63
N ASN A 902 -56.33 -23.15 -46.23
CA ASN A 902 -57.71 -22.62 -46.10
C ASN A 902 -57.93 -21.58 -44.98
N GLY A 903 -58.17 -20.29 -45.22
CA GLY A 903 -58.48 -19.55 -46.44
C GLY A 903 -59.98 -19.34 -46.67
N THR A 904 -60.61 -18.43 -45.91
CA THR A 904 -61.95 -17.83 -46.19
C THR A 904 -62.00 -16.46 -45.49
N VAL A 905 -61.86 -15.27 -46.12
CA VAL A 905 -62.73 -14.55 -47.11
C VAL A 905 -64.06 -14.15 -46.45
N LEU A 906 -64.59 -12.91 -46.37
CA LEU A 906 -64.30 -11.55 -46.90
C LEU A 906 -65.49 -10.59 -46.53
N ILE A 907 -65.31 -9.25 -46.63
CA ILE A 907 -66.30 -8.13 -46.88
C ILE A 907 -67.17 -7.63 -45.68
N LEU A 908 -67.00 -6.41 -45.10
CA LEU A 908 -67.30 -4.99 -45.49
C LEU A 908 -68.81 -4.59 -45.45
N PRO A 909 -69.21 -3.29 -45.52
CA PRO A 909 -68.95 -2.12 -44.64
C PRO A 909 -70.25 -1.30 -44.34
N ASP A 910 -70.23 -0.30 -43.44
CA ASP A 910 -71.23 0.80 -43.43
C ASP A 910 -70.72 2.12 -42.80
N GLY A 911 -70.81 3.21 -43.57
CA GLY A 911 -71.59 4.39 -43.16
C GLY A 911 -70.99 5.57 -42.35
N ALA A 912 -70.40 6.53 -43.07
CA ALA A 912 -70.67 7.99 -43.05
C ALA A 912 -70.71 8.84 -41.73
N ALA A 913 -69.92 9.93 -41.67
CA ALA A 913 -70.38 11.33 -41.93
C ALA A 913 -69.42 12.45 -41.41
N LEU A 914 -69.02 13.34 -42.36
CA LEU A 914 -68.79 14.81 -42.35
C LEU A 914 -68.41 15.57 -41.04
N SER A 915 -67.25 16.25 -40.92
CA SER A 915 -66.71 17.49 -41.55
C SER A 915 -67.02 18.82 -40.83
N ALA A 916 -65.99 19.54 -40.35
CA ALA A 916 -65.99 20.99 -40.14
C ALA A 916 -64.54 21.56 -40.09
N PHE A 917 -64.25 22.50 -41.01
CA PHE A 917 -63.47 23.77 -40.93
C PHE A 917 -62.35 23.95 -39.87
N SER A 918 -61.26 24.72 -40.04
CA SER A 918 -60.57 25.45 -41.12
C SER A 918 -59.47 26.30 -40.46
N GLY A 919 -58.28 26.46 -41.08
CA GLY A 919 -57.56 27.75 -41.07
C GLY A 919 -56.21 27.86 -40.33
N GLY A 920 -55.16 28.15 -41.12
CA GLY A 920 -53.93 28.91 -40.75
C GLY A 920 -52.77 28.07 -40.22
N GLY A 921 -51.52 28.16 -40.68
CA GLY A 921 -50.87 29.05 -41.64
C GLY A 921 -49.39 28.63 -41.77
N LEU A 922 -48.90 28.70 -43.00
CA LEU A 922 -47.55 28.34 -43.50
C LEU A 922 -46.55 29.51 -43.30
N LEU A 923 -45.26 29.22 -43.06
CA LEU A 923 -44.02 29.78 -43.68
C LEU A 923 -42.81 29.52 -42.74
N LEU A 924 -41.81 28.66 -43.04
CA LEU A 924 -40.68 28.74 -44.01
C LEU A 924 -39.56 29.77 -43.68
N CYS A 925 -38.43 29.20 -43.21
CA CYS A 925 -37.02 29.40 -43.60
C CYS A 925 -36.32 30.79 -43.60
N ALA A 926 -35.03 30.72 -43.22
CA ALA A 926 -33.91 31.62 -43.50
C ALA A 926 -33.63 32.80 -42.54
N CYS A 927 -32.61 32.62 -41.68
CA CYS A 927 -31.70 33.69 -41.26
C CYS A 927 -30.30 33.10 -41.06
N ALA A 928 -29.48 33.18 -42.11
CA ALA A 928 -28.03 33.04 -42.07
C ALA A 928 -27.47 34.19 -42.90
N LEU A 929 -26.87 35.19 -42.23
CA LEU A 929 -25.94 36.18 -42.78
C LEU A 929 -25.56 37.17 -41.67
N LEU A 930 -24.31 37.10 -41.21
CA LEU A 930 -23.44 38.26 -41.02
C LEU A 930 -22.08 37.81 -40.44
N LEU A 931 -21.13 37.65 -41.36
CA LEU A 931 -19.70 37.69 -41.08
C LEU A 931 -19.22 39.15 -41.18
N HIS A 932 -18.33 39.54 -40.27
CA HIS A 932 -17.29 40.57 -40.43
C HIS A 932 -17.64 41.98 -40.90
N VAL A 933 -17.79 42.91 -39.95
CA VAL A 933 -17.06 44.20 -39.82
C VAL A 933 -17.27 44.65 -38.36
N PHE A 934 -16.33 45.06 -37.51
CA PHE A 934 -15.12 45.86 -37.61
C PHE A 934 -14.25 45.54 -36.38
N PHE A 935 -12.95 45.38 -36.56
CA PHE A 935 -11.98 45.56 -35.49
C PHE A 935 -11.77 47.07 -35.26
N THR A 936 -11.42 47.41 -34.02
CA THR A 936 -10.83 48.67 -33.53
C THR A 936 -11.72 49.91 -33.36
N ALA A 937 -12.09 50.16 -32.11
CA ALA A 937 -12.00 51.49 -31.50
C ALA A 937 -11.63 51.32 -30.02
N VAL A 938 -10.35 51.11 -29.74
CA VAL A 938 -9.77 51.55 -28.46
C VAL A 938 -9.50 53.03 -28.63
N PHE A 939 -10.45 53.84 -28.21
CA PHE A 939 -10.27 55.22 -27.75
C PHE A 939 -11.42 55.51 -26.80
N PHE A 940 -11.36 54.93 -25.59
CA PHE A 940 -11.42 55.63 -24.29
C PHE A 940 -11.01 54.68 -23.17
#